data_AF-A0A8B5WJ12-F1
#
_entry.id   AF-A0A8B5WJ12-F1
#
_cell.length_a   1.000
_cell.length_b   1.000
_cell.length_c   1.000
_cell.angle_alpha   90.00
_cell.angle_beta   90.00
_cell.angle_gamma   90.00
#
_symmetry.space_group_name_H-M   'P 1'
#
loop_
_entity.id
_entity.type
_entity.pdbx_description
1 polymer ?
#
loop_
_entity_poly.entity_id
_entity_poly.type
_entity_poly.pdbx_seq_one_letter_code
_entity_poly.pdbx_strand_id
1 'polypeptide(L)'
;MQTIGARIAVLLLAAAFVLPGSAAAQVIRVIYTDPPGFGFGDTTPVQARPGNPATTRGAQRREVMDAAVAIWASRLDSAIPIRVEASFEDLGCGDETILGLGGSTGFAWNFLNAPRSNINFPVSLATALRGLYYTELSAEMEVSFNVRIDSGTCIDGLDGFWYGLDPQVPPALGTFSFLELVVHELGHGLGFQSWTDRQTRDFFGTPPRPDIWSEYVFGLAQGLPWSQMTSAQRRATSTSGSNLVWTGERANLRAAERLLPPGRVSAEPSVGGQRHFPAWIQGYPPFLPPEGLTRNLVLADGPNPGNPGDAWHRNLACAGLENRDQVAGNIVLVKRGECTFAQKWQNVFNAGGAAILLVDNQPPGANAIERDRGIAVDRNLPIPIWLVSRDTGTRLRNALPGLQLTLGYNTAAAARGTNQGFINMLASPDREDSNVSHFSNAMFPQSVMNPSLTNIGFSGDIDFVPDLFYDIGWRSDIGKLAQYSGNWFNPARSGEGCQLTMEDGNQIPVLTCYLYRDGEQFWLIGNGVHRGDRYEFNGMTITEGADYGPGFRPEDVVRRTWGDITMRLRDCNSAAFEFLPEPDQGLPAFSTRMVKIVEGNCNRRASQQINRRDSGNYFDPDRSGEGVQIAREANGSSWVLTWYTYQQGRQVWMIGSGERIGNRIEFGDVVLTRGGQWGRAFRASQIERIDFGTITVDFSGCNDIDIAFDSVLPEFPSEQRRMTRIIPRNC
;
A
#
# COMPACT_ATOMS: atom_id res chain seq x y z
N MET A 1 71.44 26.89 7.97
CA MET A 1 70.52 26.83 9.13
C MET A 1 69.12 27.18 8.64
N GLN A 2 68.16 26.33 9.01
CA GLN A 2 66.69 26.47 8.90
C GLN A 2 66.01 26.59 7.52
N THR A 3 65.19 25.57 7.31
CA THR A 3 64.09 25.29 6.37
C THR A 3 63.04 26.38 6.23
N ILE A 4 62.32 26.42 5.08
CA ILE A 4 60.86 26.24 4.94
C ILE A 4 60.53 26.03 3.44
N GLY A 5 59.74 25.00 3.15
CA GLY A 5 59.35 24.58 1.80
C GLY A 5 58.09 25.26 1.27
N ALA A 6 58.03 25.46 -0.04
CA ALA A 6 56.86 25.93 -0.77
C ALA A 6 56.13 24.76 -1.44
N ARG A 7 54.88 24.53 -1.04
CA ARG A 7 53.95 23.59 -1.67
C ARG A 7 53.43 24.18 -2.98
N ILE A 8 53.55 23.43 -4.08
CA ILE A 8 52.93 23.72 -5.38
C ILE A 8 51.45 23.31 -5.28
N ALA A 9 50.55 24.26 -5.46
CA ALA A 9 49.12 24.02 -5.57
C ALA A 9 48.78 23.65 -7.03
N VAL A 10 48.31 22.42 -7.25
CA VAL A 10 47.74 21.97 -8.52
C VAL A 10 46.24 22.28 -8.49
N LEU A 11 45.80 23.22 -9.33
CA LEU A 11 44.37 23.45 -9.59
C LEU A 11 43.80 22.27 -10.38
N LEU A 12 42.93 21.48 -9.75
CA LEU A 12 42.04 20.53 -10.42
C LEU A 12 40.79 21.26 -10.88
N LEU A 13 40.69 21.54 -12.18
CA LEU A 13 39.41 21.91 -12.82
C LEU A 13 38.56 20.64 -12.92
N ALA A 14 37.61 20.45 -12.00
CA ALA A 14 36.57 19.46 -12.12
C ALA A 14 35.49 19.99 -13.08
N ALA A 15 35.59 19.64 -14.37
CA ALA A 15 34.49 19.79 -15.30
C ALA A 15 33.40 18.76 -14.94
N ALA A 16 32.34 19.23 -14.28
CA ALA A 16 31.15 18.43 -14.04
C ALA A 16 30.45 18.14 -15.37
N PHE A 17 30.73 16.99 -15.97
CA PHE A 17 29.86 16.40 -16.98
C PHE A 17 28.56 15.98 -16.30
N VAL A 18 27.54 16.82 -16.38
CA VAL A 18 26.15 16.43 -16.10
C VAL A 18 25.75 15.45 -17.21
N LEU A 19 25.80 14.15 -16.93
CA LEU A 19 25.20 13.14 -17.79
C LEU A 19 23.68 13.40 -17.85
N PRO A 20 23.07 13.71 -19.02
CA PRO A 20 21.64 14.02 -19.12
C PRO A 20 20.72 12.78 -18.99
N GLY A 21 21.19 11.70 -18.34
CA GLY A 21 20.54 10.39 -18.34
C GLY A 21 19.43 10.17 -17.31
N SER A 22 19.25 11.05 -16.31
CA SER A 22 18.31 10.79 -15.20
C SER A 22 16.86 11.15 -15.52
N ALA A 23 16.61 12.29 -16.16
CA ALA A 23 15.24 12.78 -16.42
C ALA A 23 14.53 11.99 -17.53
N ALA A 24 15.26 11.53 -18.55
CA ALA A 24 14.69 10.68 -19.59
C ALA A 24 14.18 9.35 -19.01
N ALA A 25 14.74 8.85 -17.91
CA ALA A 25 14.32 7.57 -17.36
C ALA A 25 12.97 7.59 -16.63
N GLN A 26 12.42 8.77 -16.35
CA GLN A 26 11.23 8.94 -15.49
C GLN A 26 9.91 8.60 -16.19
N VAL A 27 8.94 8.10 -15.42
CA VAL A 27 7.54 7.98 -15.86
C VAL A 27 6.85 9.34 -15.71
N ILE A 28 7.01 9.99 -14.55
CA ILE A 28 6.46 11.31 -14.24
C ILE A 28 7.61 12.25 -13.91
N ARG A 29 7.64 13.43 -14.53
CA ARG A 29 8.63 14.48 -14.27
C ARG A 29 7.94 15.67 -13.62
N VAL A 30 8.29 15.96 -12.38
CA VAL A 30 7.76 17.11 -11.64
C VAL A 30 8.52 18.38 -12.00
N ILE A 31 7.76 19.47 -12.22
CA ILE A 31 8.23 20.82 -12.49
C ILE A 31 7.64 21.72 -11.40
N TYR A 32 8.46 22.12 -10.44
CA TYR A 32 8.02 23.04 -9.38
C TYR A 32 8.00 24.47 -9.92
N THR A 33 6.86 25.15 -9.82
CA THR A 33 6.65 26.51 -10.38
C THR A 33 6.62 27.60 -9.31
N ASP A 34 6.67 27.23 -8.03
CA ASP A 34 6.71 28.18 -6.92
C ASP A 34 7.94 29.12 -6.95
N PRO A 35 7.80 30.39 -6.53
CA PRO A 35 8.94 31.27 -6.34
C PRO A 35 9.86 30.78 -5.18
N PRO A 36 11.16 31.13 -5.19
CA PRO A 36 12.07 30.78 -4.10
C PRO A 36 11.56 31.24 -2.72
N GLY A 37 11.65 30.37 -1.71
CA GLY A 37 11.19 30.66 -0.35
C GLY A 37 9.70 30.45 -0.11
N PHE A 38 8.95 29.95 -1.09
CA PHE A 38 7.51 29.68 -0.98
C PHE A 38 7.17 28.28 -1.50
N GLY A 39 6.04 27.71 -1.05
CA GLY A 39 5.54 26.42 -1.54
C GLY A 39 6.54 25.27 -1.41
N PHE A 40 6.83 24.57 -2.51
CA PHE A 40 7.88 23.55 -2.57
C PHE A 40 9.29 24.13 -2.37
N GLY A 41 9.50 25.42 -2.62
CA GLY A 41 10.75 26.16 -2.40
C GLY A 41 10.92 26.76 -0.99
N ASP A 42 9.97 26.53 -0.07
CA ASP A 42 9.96 27.12 1.27
C ASP A 42 11.16 26.66 2.13
N THR A 43 11.99 27.60 2.56
CA THR A 43 13.22 27.36 3.34
C THR A 43 13.01 27.41 4.85
N THR A 44 11.77 27.55 5.33
CA THR A 44 11.44 27.59 6.76
C THR A 44 11.99 26.34 7.45
N PRO A 45 12.89 26.47 8.43
CA PRO A 45 13.43 25.33 9.16
C PRO A 45 12.34 24.58 9.92
N VAL A 46 12.32 23.27 9.78
CA VAL A 46 11.40 22.37 10.48
C VAL A 46 12.15 21.13 10.97
N GLN A 47 11.62 20.45 11.98
CA GLN A 47 12.15 19.15 12.40
C GLN A 47 11.76 18.09 11.37
N ALA A 48 12.65 17.11 11.17
CA ALA A 48 12.36 15.91 10.38
C ALA A 48 11.10 15.21 10.92
N ARG A 49 10.34 14.59 10.02
CA ARG A 49 9.16 13.77 10.37
C ARG A 49 9.50 12.29 10.20
N PRO A 50 8.76 11.38 10.86
CA PRO A 50 8.92 9.94 10.62
C PRO A 50 8.85 9.61 9.13
N GLY A 51 9.88 8.94 8.61
CA GLY A 51 10.03 8.62 7.18
C GLY A 51 10.36 9.79 6.26
N ASN A 52 10.45 11.03 6.76
CA ASN A 52 10.80 12.22 5.96
C ASN A 52 11.95 12.98 6.65
N PRO A 53 13.21 12.77 6.22
CA PRO A 53 14.39 13.32 6.88
C PRO A 53 14.61 14.82 6.61
N ALA A 54 13.82 15.43 5.72
CA ALA A 54 14.04 16.81 5.31
C ALA A 54 13.81 17.82 6.45
N THR A 55 14.65 18.87 6.47
CA THR A 55 14.72 19.85 7.57
C THR A 55 14.21 21.25 7.18
N THR A 56 13.62 21.40 6.00
CA THR A 56 12.88 22.60 5.58
C THR A 56 11.48 22.22 5.11
N ARG A 57 10.50 23.11 5.27
CA ARG A 57 9.10 22.83 4.91
C ARG A 57 8.95 22.49 3.43
N GLY A 58 9.59 23.25 2.54
CA GLY A 58 9.58 23.01 1.10
C GLY A 58 10.23 21.68 0.74
N ALA A 59 11.34 21.32 1.39
CA ALA A 59 11.95 20.01 1.18
C ALA A 59 11.05 18.87 1.67
N GLN A 60 10.36 19.00 2.82
CA GLN A 60 9.39 18.00 3.27
C GLN A 60 8.24 17.80 2.28
N ARG A 61 7.72 18.88 1.68
CA ARG A 61 6.70 18.83 0.62
C ARG A 61 7.22 18.09 -0.63
N ARG A 62 8.47 18.32 -1.03
CA ARG A 62 9.09 17.62 -2.18
C ARG A 62 9.27 16.13 -1.93
N GLU A 63 9.71 15.73 -0.73
CA GLU A 63 9.79 14.29 -0.36
C GLU A 63 8.41 13.61 -0.46
N VAL A 64 7.34 14.32 -0.06
CA VAL A 64 5.97 13.80 -0.22
C VAL A 64 5.55 13.69 -1.68
N MET A 65 5.87 14.69 -2.50
CA MET A 65 5.62 14.64 -3.95
C MET A 65 6.36 13.48 -4.61
N ASP A 66 7.62 13.25 -4.25
CA ASP A 66 8.43 12.15 -4.78
C ASP A 66 7.86 10.79 -4.35
N ALA A 67 7.37 10.66 -3.10
CA ALA A 67 6.69 9.47 -2.62
C ALA A 67 5.37 9.21 -3.38
N ALA A 68 4.55 10.25 -3.62
CA ALA A 68 3.31 10.11 -4.39
C ALA A 68 3.58 9.71 -5.85
N VAL A 69 4.60 10.31 -6.47
CA VAL A 69 5.06 9.93 -7.81
C VAL A 69 5.58 8.48 -7.81
N ALA A 70 6.32 8.06 -6.79
CA ALA A 70 6.81 6.68 -6.68
C ALA A 70 5.66 5.66 -6.61
N ILE A 71 4.58 5.97 -5.87
CA ILE A 71 3.38 5.15 -5.77
C ILE A 71 2.74 4.97 -7.16
N TRP A 72 2.40 6.07 -7.86
CA TRP A 72 1.78 5.99 -9.18
C TRP A 72 2.68 5.37 -10.23
N ALA A 73 3.93 5.83 -10.30
CA ALA A 73 4.88 5.35 -11.28
C ALA A 73 5.23 3.88 -11.03
N SER A 74 5.10 3.33 -9.82
CA SER A 74 5.33 1.89 -9.61
C SER A 74 4.36 1.01 -10.41
N ARG A 75 3.13 1.50 -10.69
CA ARG A 75 2.05 0.77 -11.38
C ARG A 75 1.82 1.21 -12.83
N LEU A 76 2.18 2.45 -13.18
CA LEU A 76 1.98 2.97 -14.53
C LEU A 76 3.30 3.04 -15.30
N ASP A 77 3.22 2.87 -16.61
CA ASP A 77 4.35 3.08 -17.52
C ASP A 77 3.99 4.04 -18.66
N SER A 78 5.02 4.68 -19.20
CA SER A 78 4.88 5.69 -20.24
C SER A 78 5.99 5.58 -21.28
N ALA A 79 5.69 5.90 -22.53
CA ALA A 79 6.67 5.92 -23.61
C ALA A 79 7.69 7.07 -23.47
N ILE A 80 7.36 8.16 -22.75
CA ILE A 80 8.23 9.30 -22.41
C ILE A 80 7.81 9.89 -21.04
N PRO A 81 8.64 10.69 -20.36
CA PRO A 81 8.22 11.30 -19.09
C PRO A 81 6.99 12.20 -19.25
N ILE A 82 5.98 12.03 -18.40
CA ILE A 82 4.81 12.92 -18.33
C ILE A 82 5.13 14.08 -17.40
N ARG A 83 4.98 15.32 -17.88
CA ARG A 83 5.32 16.50 -17.11
C ARG A 83 4.14 16.89 -16.21
N VAL A 84 4.43 17.17 -14.94
CA VAL A 84 3.48 17.76 -14.00
C VAL A 84 4.02 19.07 -13.46
N GLU A 85 3.28 20.15 -13.65
CA GLU A 85 3.52 21.39 -12.93
C GLU A 85 2.92 21.29 -11.53
N ALA A 86 3.73 21.62 -10.52
CA ALA A 86 3.36 21.53 -9.12
C ALA A 86 3.62 22.85 -8.39
N SER A 87 2.60 23.39 -7.73
CA SER A 87 2.65 24.66 -7.00
C SER A 87 1.91 24.58 -5.66
N PHE A 88 2.16 25.59 -4.82
CA PHE A 88 1.26 25.97 -3.74
C PHE A 88 0.56 27.27 -4.10
N GLU A 89 -0.70 27.41 -3.72
CA GLU A 89 -1.51 28.59 -4.02
C GLU A 89 -2.44 28.92 -2.84
N ASP A 90 -2.94 30.15 -2.78
CA ASP A 90 -4.05 30.48 -1.88
C ASP A 90 -5.36 30.08 -2.58
N LEU A 91 -5.86 28.87 -2.25
CA LEU A 91 -7.11 28.35 -2.79
C LEU A 91 -8.33 28.76 -1.94
N GLY A 92 -8.15 29.71 -1.02
CA GLY A 92 -9.19 30.21 -0.12
C GLY A 92 -9.43 29.34 1.11
N CYS A 93 -10.22 29.88 2.04
CA CYS A 93 -10.69 29.22 3.26
C CYS A 93 -12.19 29.51 3.42
N GLY A 94 -12.94 28.61 4.05
CA GLY A 94 -14.36 28.79 4.33
C GLY A 94 -15.10 27.48 4.56
N ASP A 95 -16.44 27.54 4.51
CA ASP A 95 -17.33 26.39 4.74
C ASP A 95 -17.06 25.23 3.76
N GLU A 96 -16.54 25.53 2.58
CA GLU A 96 -15.99 24.55 1.63
C GLU A 96 -14.56 24.96 1.25
N THR A 97 -13.59 24.40 1.99
CA THR A 97 -12.17 24.65 1.73
C THR A 97 -11.60 23.61 0.77
N ILE A 98 -11.00 24.07 -0.31
CA ILE A 98 -10.27 23.24 -1.28
C ILE A 98 -8.86 22.98 -0.72
N LEU A 99 -8.50 21.70 -0.56
CA LEU A 99 -7.17 21.32 -0.07
C LEU A 99 -6.13 21.28 -1.20
N GLY A 100 -6.55 20.82 -2.37
CA GLY A 100 -5.75 20.74 -3.58
C GLY A 100 -6.65 20.67 -4.81
N LEU A 101 -6.03 20.86 -5.96
CA LEU A 101 -6.63 20.74 -7.28
C LEU A 101 -5.62 20.07 -8.20
N GLY A 102 -6.04 19.02 -8.89
CA GLY A 102 -5.24 18.31 -9.86
C GLY A 102 -6.03 18.01 -11.13
N GLY A 103 -5.33 17.94 -12.26
CA GLY A 103 -5.96 17.60 -13.52
C GLY A 103 -4.97 17.49 -14.67
N SER A 104 -5.39 16.80 -15.73
CA SER A 104 -4.69 16.86 -17.01
C SER A 104 -4.95 18.24 -17.64
N THR A 105 -3.95 18.85 -18.29
CA THR A 105 -4.04 20.23 -18.80
C THR A 105 -4.86 20.38 -20.08
N GLY A 106 -5.27 19.25 -20.67
CA GLY A 106 -6.15 19.22 -21.83
C GLY A 106 -6.51 17.81 -22.26
N PHE A 107 -6.98 17.68 -23.49
CA PHE A 107 -7.33 16.42 -24.12
C PHE A 107 -6.84 16.34 -25.57
N ALA A 108 -6.64 15.12 -26.06
CA ALA A 108 -6.28 14.84 -27.44
C ALA A 108 -7.07 13.66 -28.00
N TRP A 109 -7.24 13.62 -29.32
CA TRP A 109 -7.94 12.55 -30.04
C TRP A 109 -7.21 12.21 -31.35
N ASN A 110 -7.43 11.01 -31.88
CA ASN A 110 -6.84 10.54 -33.15
C ASN A 110 -5.31 10.68 -33.25
N PHE A 111 -4.60 10.50 -32.13
CA PHE A 111 -3.14 10.49 -32.09
C PHE A 111 -2.57 9.09 -32.39
N LEU A 112 -1.27 9.02 -32.70
CA LEU A 112 -0.56 7.76 -32.91
C LEU A 112 -0.63 6.88 -31.65
N ASN A 113 -1.00 5.60 -31.82
CA ASN A 113 -1.23 4.63 -30.73
C ASN A 113 -2.46 4.93 -29.84
N ALA A 114 -3.38 5.79 -30.27
CA ALA A 114 -4.65 5.95 -29.57
C ALA A 114 -5.41 4.60 -29.54
N PRO A 115 -5.89 4.13 -28.37
CA PRO A 115 -6.60 2.86 -28.27
C PRO A 115 -7.94 2.86 -29.02
N ARG A 116 -8.54 4.04 -29.19
CA ARG A 116 -9.79 4.25 -29.91
C ARG A 116 -9.73 5.55 -30.72
N SER A 117 -10.34 5.54 -31.90
CA SER A 117 -10.52 6.74 -32.74
C SER A 117 -11.74 7.55 -32.29
N ASN A 118 -11.73 8.86 -32.56
CA ASN A 118 -12.82 9.80 -32.30
C ASN A 118 -13.27 9.90 -30.83
N ILE A 119 -12.35 9.64 -29.91
CA ILE A 119 -12.53 9.73 -28.46
C ILE A 119 -11.50 10.74 -27.91
N ASN A 120 -11.93 11.59 -26.97
CA ASN A 120 -11.03 12.47 -26.23
C ASN A 120 -10.34 11.68 -25.10
N PHE A 121 -9.01 11.73 -25.07
CA PHE A 121 -8.18 11.19 -23.99
C PHE A 121 -7.52 12.35 -23.23
N PRO A 122 -7.33 12.25 -21.90
CA PRO A 122 -6.48 13.17 -21.14
C PRO A 122 -5.11 13.29 -21.82
N VAL A 123 -4.55 14.50 -21.91
CA VAL A 123 -3.29 14.73 -22.62
C VAL A 123 -2.11 14.03 -21.95
N SER A 124 -2.17 13.79 -20.65
CA SER A 124 -1.23 12.95 -19.90
C SER A 124 -1.17 11.52 -20.45
N LEU A 125 -2.33 10.86 -20.58
CA LEU A 125 -2.45 9.53 -21.18
C LEU A 125 -2.08 9.55 -22.68
N ALA A 126 -2.54 10.54 -23.44
CA ALA A 126 -2.23 10.64 -24.87
C ALA A 126 -0.71 10.75 -25.11
N THR A 127 -0.02 11.58 -24.31
CA THR A 127 1.44 11.72 -24.34
C THR A 127 2.13 10.40 -23.97
N ALA A 128 1.61 9.70 -22.95
CA ALA A 128 2.16 8.43 -22.50
C ALA A 128 2.13 7.34 -23.57
N LEU A 129 1.08 7.32 -24.38
CA LEU A 129 0.87 6.34 -25.45
C LEU A 129 1.57 6.73 -26.76
N ARG A 130 1.52 8.02 -27.13
CA ARG A 130 2.09 8.54 -28.37
C ARG A 130 3.63 8.57 -28.33
N GLY A 131 4.21 8.81 -27.15
CA GLY A 131 5.66 8.96 -27.01
C GLY A 131 6.20 10.31 -27.51
N LEU A 132 5.34 11.33 -27.66
CA LEU A 132 5.71 12.67 -28.11
C LEU A 132 4.91 13.72 -27.33
N TYR A 133 5.58 14.82 -26.95
CA TYR A 133 4.94 15.97 -26.31
C TYR A 133 4.05 16.76 -27.27
N TYR A 134 3.08 17.46 -26.70
CA TYR A 134 2.31 18.52 -27.35
C TYR A 134 3.07 19.84 -27.15
N THR A 135 3.49 20.47 -28.24
CA THR A 135 4.44 21.59 -28.25
C THR A 135 3.91 22.87 -27.63
N GLU A 136 2.59 23.01 -27.59
CA GLU A 136 1.82 24.11 -27.04
C GLU A 136 1.61 24.01 -25.52
N LEU A 137 1.95 22.86 -24.92
CA LEU A 137 1.78 22.61 -23.49
C LEU A 137 3.12 22.69 -22.75
N SER A 138 3.13 23.46 -21.65
CA SER A 138 4.24 23.51 -20.71
C SER A 138 4.36 22.23 -19.89
N ALA A 139 3.22 21.64 -19.53
CA ALA A 139 3.10 20.33 -18.91
C ALA A 139 1.79 19.62 -19.29
N GLU A 140 1.76 18.30 -19.12
CA GLU A 140 0.57 17.47 -19.39
C GLU A 140 -0.40 17.41 -18.21
N MET A 141 0.09 17.68 -17.00
CA MET A 141 -0.66 17.67 -15.75
C MET A 141 -0.31 18.92 -14.94
N GLU A 142 -1.25 19.34 -14.10
CA GLU A 142 -1.07 20.42 -13.14
C GLU A 142 -1.64 19.97 -11.79
N VAL A 143 -0.93 20.30 -10.70
CA VAL A 143 -1.39 20.13 -9.32
C VAL A 143 -1.05 21.37 -8.50
N SER A 144 -2.05 21.92 -7.81
CA SER A 144 -1.89 23.06 -6.91
C SER A 144 -2.43 22.72 -5.52
N PHE A 145 -1.69 23.07 -4.48
CA PHE A 145 -2.08 22.77 -3.09
C PHE A 145 -2.32 24.05 -2.28
N ASN A 146 -3.31 24.02 -1.39
CA ASN A 146 -3.70 25.20 -0.63
C ASN A 146 -2.68 25.53 0.48
N VAL A 147 -1.92 26.60 0.29
CA VAL A 147 -0.90 27.05 1.24
C VAL A 147 -1.49 27.48 2.59
N ARG A 148 -2.78 27.86 2.61
CA ARG A 148 -3.45 28.34 3.83
C ARG A 148 -3.70 27.26 4.86
N ILE A 149 -3.67 25.98 4.47
CA ILE A 149 -3.85 24.88 5.42
C ILE A 149 -2.75 24.91 6.48
N ASP A 150 -1.50 25.13 6.06
CA ASP A 150 -0.34 25.23 6.94
C ASP A 150 -0.28 26.52 7.80
N SER A 151 -1.27 27.42 7.68
CA SER A 151 -1.41 28.55 8.60
C SER A 151 -2.12 28.17 9.89
N GLY A 152 -2.80 27.01 9.93
CA GLY A 152 -3.57 26.52 11.08
C GLY A 152 -4.85 27.32 11.38
N THR A 153 -5.27 28.20 10.47
CA THR A 153 -6.44 29.08 10.65
C THR A 153 -7.46 28.93 9.52
N CYS A 154 -7.26 27.99 8.60
CA CYS A 154 -8.08 27.86 7.40
C CYS A 154 -9.30 26.95 7.62
N ILE A 155 -9.14 25.89 8.41
CA ILE A 155 -10.18 24.93 8.76
C ILE A 155 -10.13 24.72 10.28
N ASP A 156 -11.26 24.89 10.96
CA ASP A 156 -11.36 24.68 12.40
C ASP A 156 -10.94 23.24 12.79
N GLY A 157 -10.00 23.14 13.72
CA GLY A 157 -9.44 21.85 14.16
C GLY A 157 -8.36 21.27 13.25
N LEU A 158 -7.88 22.02 12.26
CA LEU A 158 -6.77 21.65 11.39
C LEU A 158 -5.64 22.69 11.45
N ASP A 159 -4.52 22.28 12.04
CA ASP A 159 -3.31 23.07 12.27
C ASP A 159 -2.35 23.08 11.07
N GLY A 160 -2.49 22.15 10.12
CA GLY A 160 -1.66 22.08 8.92
C GLY A 160 -1.62 20.72 8.24
N PHE A 161 -0.73 20.60 7.27
CA PHE A 161 -0.44 19.32 6.63
C PHE A 161 0.56 18.48 7.44
N TRP A 162 0.37 17.17 7.39
CA TRP A 162 1.32 16.16 7.84
C TRP A 162 2.21 15.72 6.68
N TYR A 163 3.51 15.91 6.86
CA TYR A 163 4.53 15.55 5.87
C TYR A 163 5.32 14.28 6.21
N GLY A 164 4.91 13.51 7.23
CA GLY A 164 5.54 12.23 7.54
C GLY A 164 5.20 11.16 6.51
N LEU A 165 6.17 10.31 6.19
CA LEU A 165 6.08 9.27 5.15
C LEU A 165 6.13 7.85 5.69
N ASP A 166 6.46 7.68 6.99
CA ASP A 166 6.44 6.39 7.65
C ASP A 166 5.00 5.86 7.73
N PRO A 167 4.66 4.77 7.01
CA PRO A 167 3.30 4.22 7.01
C PRO A 167 2.90 3.57 8.35
N GLN A 168 3.81 3.50 9.33
CA GLN A 168 3.52 3.06 10.70
C GLN A 168 3.16 4.21 11.63
N VAL A 169 3.46 5.45 11.24
CA VAL A 169 3.16 6.63 12.04
C VAL A 169 2.01 7.39 11.41
N PRO A 170 0.82 7.41 12.03
CA PRO A 170 -0.30 8.21 11.54
C PRO A 170 0.01 9.71 11.62
N PRO A 171 -0.70 10.55 10.84
CA PRO A 171 -0.69 12.00 11.00
C PRO A 171 -0.90 12.42 12.44
N ALA A 172 -0.19 13.45 12.87
CA ALA A 172 -0.40 14.03 14.19
C ALA A 172 -1.83 14.59 14.31
N LEU A 173 -2.38 14.62 15.52
CA LEU A 173 -3.67 15.25 15.79
C LEU A 173 -3.69 16.68 15.26
N GLY A 174 -4.80 17.04 14.61
CA GLY A 174 -4.97 18.36 14.00
C GLY A 174 -4.23 18.52 12.68
N THR A 175 -3.68 17.47 12.07
CA THR A 175 -3.01 17.58 10.76
C THR A 175 -3.66 16.73 9.68
N PHE A 176 -3.44 17.13 8.42
CA PHE A 176 -3.97 16.44 7.24
C PHE A 176 -2.88 15.73 6.45
N SER A 177 -3.02 14.44 6.12
CA SER A 177 -2.06 13.68 5.32
C SER A 177 -1.81 14.31 3.95
N PHE A 178 -0.65 14.98 3.79
CA PHE A 178 -0.31 15.59 2.50
C PHE A 178 -0.09 14.53 1.42
N LEU A 179 0.45 13.37 1.79
CA LEU A 179 0.70 12.28 0.85
C LEU A 179 -0.61 11.76 0.22
N GLU A 180 -1.67 11.62 1.02
CA GLU A 180 -2.98 11.18 0.53
C GLU A 180 -3.54 12.16 -0.49
N LEU A 181 -3.47 13.46 -0.17
CA LEU A 181 -3.91 14.54 -1.05
C LEU A 181 -3.11 14.56 -2.36
N VAL A 182 -1.77 14.51 -2.29
CA VAL A 182 -0.95 14.55 -3.51
C VAL A 182 -1.21 13.33 -4.39
N VAL A 183 -1.40 12.13 -3.81
CA VAL A 183 -1.76 10.94 -4.59
C VAL A 183 -3.13 11.09 -5.25
N HIS A 184 -4.11 11.66 -4.55
CA HIS A 184 -5.44 11.97 -5.10
C HIS A 184 -5.37 12.94 -6.28
N GLU A 185 -4.72 14.10 -6.10
CA GLU A 185 -4.63 15.12 -7.16
C GLU A 185 -3.84 14.63 -8.38
N LEU A 186 -2.77 13.84 -8.16
CA LEU A 186 -2.09 13.15 -9.26
C LEU A 186 -3.00 12.15 -9.97
N GLY A 187 -3.92 11.49 -9.26
CA GLY A 187 -4.93 10.61 -9.86
C GLY A 187 -5.82 11.34 -10.87
N HIS A 188 -6.28 12.54 -10.54
CA HIS A 188 -6.99 13.41 -11.50
C HIS A 188 -6.09 13.80 -12.69
N GLY A 189 -4.84 14.19 -12.43
CA GLY A 189 -3.81 14.44 -13.45
C GLY A 189 -3.64 13.30 -14.45
N LEU A 190 -3.63 12.07 -13.95
CA LEU A 190 -3.49 10.84 -14.73
C LEU A 190 -4.76 10.46 -15.52
N GLY A 191 -5.88 11.14 -15.29
CA GLY A 191 -7.10 10.98 -16.06
C GLY A 191 -8.30 10.43 -15.29
N PHE A 192 -8.27 10.43 -13.95
CA PHE A 192 -9.43 10.08 -13.13
C PHE A 192 -10.47 11.21 -13.15
N GLN A 193 -11.09 11.48 -14.30
CA GLN A 193 -12.09 12.53 -14.43
C GLN A 193 -12.91 12.40 -15.71
N SER A 194 -14.18 12.82 -15.64
CA SER A 194 -14.98 13.08 -16.83
C SER A 194 -14.55 14.39 -17.49
N TRP A 195 -14.57 14.41 -18.83
CA TRP A 195 -14.28 15.58 -19.66
C TRP A 195 -15.56 16.01 -20.39
N THR A 196 -16.60 16.23 -19.59
CA THR A 196 -17.84 16.89 -20.01
C THR A 196 -17.94 18.27 -19.37
N ASP A 197 -18.68 19.18 -19.98
CA ASP A 197 -19.01 20.45 -19.35
C ASP A 197 -19.66 20.21 -17.98
N ARG A 198 -19.20 20.88 -16.93
CA ARG A 198 -19.65 20.63 -15.56
C ARG A 198 -21.15 20.83 -15.39
N GLN A 199 -21.74 21.81 -16.07
CA GLN A 199 -23.14 22.19 -15.93
C GLN A 199 -24.00 21.50 -16.99
N THR A 200 -23.63 21.63 -18.26
CA THR A 200 -24.45 21.12 -19.37
C THR A 200 -24.23 19.64 -19.61
N ARG A 201 -23.09 19.07 -19.19
CA ARG A 201 -22.63 17.71 -19.53
C ARG A 201 -22.53 17.49 -21.03
N ASP A 202 -22.28 18.55 -21.79
CA ASP A 202 -21.92 18.45 -23.20
C ASP A 202 -20.50 17.93 -23.35
N PHE A 203 -20.23 17.25 -24.45
CA PHE A 203 -18.89 16.81 -24.80
C PHE A 203 -18.08 17.96 -25.38
N PHE A 204 -16.78 18.00 -25.08
CA PHE A 204 -15.88 18.98 -25.66
C PHE A 204 -15.42 18.61 -27.08
N GLY A 205 -14.91 19.62 -27.81
CA GLY A 205 -14.37 19.49 -29.17
C GLY A 205 -15.33 20.00 -30.26
N THR A 206 -14.79 20.16 -31.48
CA THR A 206 -15.58 20.50 -32.68
C THR A 206 -15.31 19.49 -33.80
N PRO A 207 -16.31 18.71 -34.25
CA PRO A 207 -17.58 18.45 -33.55
C PRO A 207 -17.36 17.88 -32.13
N PRO A 208 -18.35 17.94 -31.22
CA PRO A 208 -18.27 17.33 -29.89
C PRO A 208 -17.93 15.83 -29.97
N ARG A 209 -17.05 15.36 -29.08
CA ARG A 209 -16.61 13.96 -29.03
C ARG A 209 -16.67 13.40 -27.62
N PRO A 210 -17.17 12.17 -27.41
CA PRO A 210 -17.09 11.51 -26.11
C PRO A 210 -15.65 11.44 -25.61
N ASP A 211 -15.49 11.51 -24.29
CA ASP A 211 -14.22 11.19 -23.64
C ASP A 211 -14.13 9.70 -23.31
N ILE A 212 -12.90 9.21 -23.08
CA ILE A 212 -12.67 7.80 -22.78
C ILE A 212 -13.36 7.35 -21.49
N TRP A 213 -13.55 8.27 -20.53
CA TRP A 213 -14.25 8.01 -19.27
C TRP A 213 -15.72 7.66 -19.50
N SER A 214 -16.36 8.36 -20.44
CA SER A 214 -17.77 8.22 -20.81
C SER A 214 -18.09 6.91 -21.53
N GLU A 215 -17.08 6.18 -22.01
CA GLU A 215 -17.24 4.81 -22.50
C GLU A 215 -17.50 3.81 -21.38
N TYR A 216 -17.04 4.11 -20.16
CA TYR A 216 -17.11 3.21 -19.00
C TYR A 216 -18.08 3.70 -17.92
N VAL A 217 -18.53 4.96 -17.97
CA VAL A 217 -19.63 5.43 -17.11
C VAL A 217 -20.96 5.02 -17.73
N PHE A 218 -21.79 4.31 -16.96
CA PHE A 218 -23.05 3.74 -17.41
C PHE A 218 -24.21 4.11 -16.48
N GLY A 219 -25.34 4.51 -17.06
CA GLY A 219 -26.57 4.76 -16.31
C GLY A 219 -27.46 3.52 -16.33
N LEU A 220 -27.56 2.81 -15.21
CA LEU A 220 -28.33 1.57 -15.09
C LEU A 220 -29.81 1.75 -15.44
N ALA A 221 -30.41 2.87 -15.03
CA ALA A 221 -31.82 3.15 -15.32
C ALA A 221 -32.08 3.41 -16.80
N GLN A 222 -31.09 3.94 -17.53
CA GLN A 222 -31.17 4.24 -18.96
C GLN A 222 -30.75 3.05 -19.82
N GLY A 223 -29.93 2.15 -19.28
CA GLY A 223 -29.35 1.03 -20.03
C GLY A 223 -28.34 1.50 -21.10
N LEU A 224 -27.66 2.64 -20.89
CA LEU A 224 -26.75 3.23 -21.86
C LEU A 224 -25.42 3.67 -21.21
N PRO A 225 -24.28 3.55 -21.93
CA PRO A 225 -23.07 4.28 -21.56
C PRO A 225 -23.22 5.77 -21.85
N TRP A 226 -22.49 6.61 -21.13
CA TRP A 226 -22.53 8.06 -21.27
C TRP A 226 -22.18 8.55 -22.68
N SER A 227 -21.31 7.83 -23.39
CA SER A 227 -20.95 8.13 -24.78
C SER A 227 -22.12 8.03 -25.76
N GLN A 228 -23.18 7.31 -25.42
CA GLN A 228 -24.40 7.16 -26.23
C GLN A 228 -25.59 7.99 -25.71
N MET A 229 -25.42 8.70 -24.59
CA MET A 229 -26.47 9.54 -24.03
C MET A 229 -26.53 10.92 -24.72
N THR A 230 -27.69 11.56 -24.63
CA THR A 230 -27.82 13.01 -24.81
C THR A 230 -27.25 13.75 -23.60
N SER A 231 -26.92 15.04 -23.72
CA SER A 231 -26.43 15.82 -22.57
C SER A 231 -27.48 15.96 -21.46
N ALA A 232 -28.77 16.02 -21.81
CA ALA A 232 -29.86 15.98 -20.83
C ALA A 232 -29.89 14.66 -20.02
N GLN A 233 -29.66 13.52 -20.68
CA GLN A 233 -29.56 12.23 -19.98
C GLN A 233 -28.32 12.15 -19.10
N ARG A 234 -27.16 12.68 -19.55
CA ARG A 234 -25.96 12.76 -18.71
C ARG A 234 -26.17 13.63 -17.48
N ARG A 235 -26.80 14.81 -17.62
CA ARG A 235 -27.17 15.65 -16.46
C ARG A 235 -28.03 14.89 -15.46
N ALA A 236 -29.11 14.26 -15.93
CA ALA A 236 -30.01 13.50 -15.06
C ALA A 236 -29.31 12.32 -14.36
N THR A 237 -28.39 11.65 -15.04
CA THR A 237 -27.66 10.51 -14.47
C THR A 237 -26.53 10.92 -13.54
N SER A 238 -25.97 12.11 -13.72
CA SER A 238 -24.92 12.65 -12.84
C SER A 238 -25.36 12.87 -11.39
N THR A 239 -26.67 12.80 -11.08
CA THR A 239 -27.23 12.91 -9.73
C THR A 239 -28.07 11.69 -9.34
N SER A 240 -27.94 10.57 -10.06
CA SER A 240 -28.82 9.40 -9.95
C SER A 240 -28.46 8.38 -8.84
N GLY A 241 -27.56 8.74 -7.92
CA GLY A 241 -27.12 7.86 -6.84
C GLY A 241 -26.43 6.60 -7.37
N SER A 242 -26.77 5.45 -6.79
CA SER A 242 -26.19 4.15 -7.16
C SER A 242 -26.58 3.65 -8.57
N ASN A 243 -27.32 4.43 -9.37
CA ASN A 243 -27.61 4.07 -10.76
C ASN A 243 -26.49 4.48 -11.74
N LEU A 244 -25.52 5.29 -11.31
CA LEU A 244 -24.34 5.62 -12.10
C LEU A 244 -23.18 4.70 -11.70
N VAL A 245 -22.72 3.88 -12.64
CA VAL A 245 -21.68 2.86 -12.37
C VAL A 245 -20.53 2.91 -13.35
N TRP A 246 -19.38 2.38 -12.95
CA TRP A 246 -18.22 2.11 -13.80
C TRP A 246 -18.29 0.68 -14.36
N THR A 247 -18.10 0.50 -15.66
CA THR A 247 -18.22 -0.79 -16.35
C THR A 247 -16.89 -1.36 -16.86
N GLY A 248 -15.75 -0.71 -16.56
CA GLY A 248 -14.44 -1.23 -16.92
C GLY A 248 -14.15 -2.57 -16.23
N GLU A 249 -13.70 -3.56 -17.01
CA GLU A 249 -13.58 -4.95 -16.57
C GLU A 249 -12.54 -5.10 -15.47
N ARG A 250 -11.36 -4.48 -15.63
CA ARG A 250 -10.23 -4.67 -14.71
C ARG A 250 -10.55 -4.07 -13.35
N ALA A 251 -11.09 -2.85 -13.32
CA ALA A 251 -11.47 -2.19 -12.08
C ALA A 251 -12.54 -3.00 -11.32
N ASN A 252 -13.57 -3.51 -11.99
CA ASN A 252 -14.63 -4.27 -11.33
C ASN A 252 -14.17 -5.63 -10.81
N LEU A 253 -13.32 -6.35 -11.55
CA LEU A 253 -12.71 -7.60 -11.07
C LEU A 253 -11.89 -7.37 -9.80
N ARG A 254 -11.05 -6.32 -9.79
CA ARG A 254 -10.25 -5.98 -8.60
C ARG A 254 -11.13 -5.50 -7.44
N ALA A 255 -12.14 -4.69 -7.71
CA ALA A 255 -13.06 -4.20 -6.68
C ALA A 255 -13.85 -5.35 -6.03
N ALA A 256 -14.22 -6.40 -6.76
CA ALA A 256 -14.89 -7.57 -6.19
C ALA A 256 -14.02 -8.32 -5.15
N GLU A 257 -12.69 -8.24 -5.25
CA GLU A 257 -11.76 -8.81 -4.26
C GLU A 257 -11.49 -7.87 -3.07
N ARG A 258 -11.73 -6.56 -3.23
CA ARG A 258 -11.32 -5.53 -2.27
C ARG A 258 -12.49 -4.97 -1.46
N LEU A 259 -13.64 -4.78 -2.09
CA LEU A 259 -14.81 -4.18 -1.46
C LEU A 259 -15.49 -5.20 -0.55
N LEU A 260 -15.86 -4.73 0.63
CA LEU A 260 -16.45 -5.54 1.68
C LEU A 260 -17.97 -5.34 1.74
N PRO A 261 -18.73 -6.38 2.13
CA PRO A 261 -20.17 -6.25 2.32
C PRO A 261 -20.54 -5.30 3.48
N PRO A 262 -21.82 -4.91 3.59
CA PRO A 262 -22.32 -4.13 4.72
C PRO A 262 -22.02 -4.78 6.07
N GLY A 263 -21.77 -3.95 7.08
CA GLY A 263 -21.54 -4.40 8.45
C GLY A 263 -22.78 -4.99 9.11
N ARG A 264 -22.55 -5.98 9.94
CA ARG A 264 -23.54 -6.67 10.75
C ARG A 264 -22.98 -7.00 12.13
N VAL A 265 -23.79 -6.73 13.15
CA VAL A 265 -23.58 -7.24 14.50
C VAL A 265 -24.49 -8.45 14.68
N SER A 266 -23.94 -9.59 15.09
CA SER A 266 -24.71 -10.79 15.41
C SER A 266 -24.61 -11.10 16.90
N ALA A 267 -25.74 -11.34 17.55
CA ALA A 267 -25.84 -11.53 19.00
C ALA A 267 -26.17 -12.97 19.38
N GLU A 268 -25.48 -13.50 20.39
CA GLU A 268 -25.74 -14.79 21.02
C GLU A 268 -25.80 -14.63 22.55
N PRO A 269 -26.94 -14.97 23.21
CA PRO A 269 -28.22 -15.36 22.60
C PRO A 269 -28.89 -14.23 21.83
N SER A 270 -29.94 -14.56 21.05
CA SER A 270 -30.71 -13.54 20.32
C SER A 270 -31.35 -12.55 21.27
N VAL A 271 -31.29 -11.25 20.94
CA VAL A 271 -31.85 -10.18 21.77
C VAL A 271 -33.25 -9.83 21.26
N GLY A 272 -34.28 -10.09 22.07
CA GLY A 272 -35.67 -9.85 21.68
C GLY A 272 -36.11 -10.66 20.45
N GLY A 273 -35.59 -11.89 20.30
CA GLY A 273 -35.84 -12.76 19.15
C GLY A 273 -35.04 -12.39 17.88
N GLN A 274 -34.25 -11.32 17.92
CA GLN A 274 -33.44 -10.87 16.79
C GLN A 274 -31.96 -11.23 17.02
N ARG A 275 -31.36 -11.91 16.05
CA ARG A 275 -29.94 -12.31 16.06
C ARG A 275 -29.05 -11.30 15.35
N HIS A 276 -29.49 -10.70 14.25
CA HIS A 276 -28.66 -9.87 13.39
C HIS A 276 -29.14 -8.42 13.37
N PHE A 277 -28.20 -7.49 13.48
CA PHE A 277 -28.45 -6.06 13.46
C PHE A 277 -27.55 -5.40 12.40
N PRO A 278 -28.10 -4.51 11.54
CA PRO A 278 -27.27 -3.68 10.68
C PRO A 278 -26.31 -2.85 11.51
N ALA A 279 -25.08 -2.75 11.03
CA ALA A 279 -24.06 -1.90 11.64
C ALA A 279 -23.30 -1.15 10.56
N TRP A 280 -23.02 0.11 10.84
CA TRP A 280 -22.06 0.86 10.07
C TRP A 280 -20.65 0.52 10.54
N ILE A 281 -19.72 0.50 9.59
CA ILE A 281 -18.30 0.21 9.81
C ILE A 281 -17.53 1.44 9.38
N GLN A 282 -16.54 1.82 10.18
CA GLN A 282 -15.57 2.83 9.79
C GLN A 282 -14.92 2.49 8.45
N GLY A 283 -14.83 3.46 7.53
CA GLY A 283 -14.30 3.29 6.18
C GLY A 283 -12.83 2.87 6.04
N TYR A 284 -12.12 2.73 7.16
CA TYR A 284 -10.67 2.74 7.28
C TYR A 284 -10.12 1.59 8.14
N PRO A 285 -8.86 1.16 7.94
CA PRO A 285 -8.24 0.11 8.73
C PRO A 285 -8.28 0.40 10.24
N PRO A 286 -8.34 -0.65 11.08
CA PRO A 286 -8.21 -2.06 10.74
C PRO A 286 -9.58 -2.63 10.35
N PHE A 287 -9.61 -3.31 9.21
CA PHE A 287 -10.77 -4.09 8.82
C PHE A 287 -10.73 -5.44 9.53
N LEU A 288 -11.90 -5.96 9.86
CA LEU A 288 -12.01 -7.32 10.38
C LEU A 288 -11.81 -8.31 9.22
N PRO A 289 -11.27 -9.51 9.49
CA PRO A 289 -11.27 -10.56 8.49
C PRO A 289 -12.71 -11.04 8.23
N PRO A 290 -12.98 -11.77 7.13
CA PRO A 290 -14.34 -12.17 6.73
C PRO A 290 -15.14 -12.92 7.82
N GLU A 291 -14.47 -13.72 8.65
CA GLU A 291 -15.05 -14.45 9.79
C GLU A 291 -15.52 -13.52 10.93
N GLY A 292 -15.03 -12.28 10.97
CA GLY A 292 -15.37 -11.29 11.98
C GLY A 292 -14.67 -11.48 13.32
N LEU A 293 -15.07 -10.67 14.29
CA LEU A 293 -14.57 -10.67 15.67
C LEU A 293 -15.69 -11.09 16.62
N THR A 294 -15.56 -12.27 17.21
CA THR A 294 -16.48 -12.78 18.23
C THR A 294 -15.90 -12.59 19.63
N ARG A 295 -16.55 -11.77 20.47
CA ARG A 295 -16.15 -11.51 21.88
C ARG A 295 -17.39 -11.20 22.72
N ASN A 296 -17.23 -11.18 24.05
CA ASN A 296 -18.30 -10.72 24.93
C ASN A 296 -18.54 -9.22 24.74
N LEU A 297 -19.80 -8.80 24.90
CA LEU A 297 -20.16 -7.39 24.97
C LEU A 297 -20.06 -6.91 26.42
N VAL A 298 -19.36 -5.81 26.62
CA VAL A 298 -19.19 -5.16 27.92
C VAL A 298 -19.60 -3.70 27.79
N LEU A 299 -20.34 -3.19 28.77
CA LEU A 299 -20.72 -1.80 28.81
C LEU A 299 -19.53 -0.96 29.29
N ALA A 300 -19.17 0.11 28.57
CA ALA A 300 -18.13 1.03 29.05
C ALA A 300 -18.56 1.64 30.38
N ASP A 301 -17.66 1.73 31.35
CA ASP A 301 -17.93 2.40 32.61
C ASP A 301 -16.83 3.42 32.91
N GLY A 302 -17.15 4.71 32.78
CA GLY A 302 -16.21 5.81 33.02
C GLY A 302 -16.49 6.57 34.32
N PRO A 303 -15.54 7.40 34.77
CA PRO A 303 -15.72 8.26 35.92
C PRO A 303 -16.75 9.33 35.59
N ASN A 304 -17.46 9.78 36.63
CA ASN A 304 -18.59 10.71 36.65
C ASN A 304 -19.96 10.02 36.64
N PRO A 305 -20.65 9.98 37.80
CA PRO A 305 -22.08 9.77 37.82
C PRO A 305 -22.72 11.05 37.26
N GLY A 306 -22.74 11.22 35.94
CA GLY A 306 -23.57 12.23 35.28
C GLY A 306 -25.04 12.10 35.72
N ASN A 307 -25.96 12.85 35.10
CA ASN A 307 -27.36 12.87 35.55
C ASN A 307 -27.90 11.43 35.73
N PRO A 308 -28.26 11.00 36.97
CA PRO A 308 -28.75 9.64 37.22
C PRO A 308 -29.99 9.27 36.41
N GLY A 309 -30.71 10.28 35.88
CA GLY A 309 -31.82 10.10 34.95
C GLY A 309 -31.43 9.71 33.52
N ASP A 310 -30.17 9.88 33.09
CA ASP A 310 -29.69 9.31 31.82
C ASP A 310 -29.07 7.93 32.09
N ALA A 311 -29.71 6.89 31.59
CA ALA A 311 -29.25 5.51 31.72
C ALA A 311 -27.82 5.27 31.17
N TRP A 312 -27.30 6.19 30.35
CA TRP A 312 -25.98 6.09 29.71
C TRP A 312 -24.91 7.02 30.29
N HIS A 313 -25.19 7.73 31.38
CA HIS A 313 -24.33 8.81 31.89
C HIS A 313 -22.87 8.39 32.18
N ARG A 314 -22.61 7.10 32.45
CA ARG A 314 -21.25 6.54 32.63
C ARG A 314 -20.69 5.81 31.41
N ASN A 315 -21.47 5.66 30.33
CA ASN A 315 -21.14 4.79 29.21
C ASN A 315 -20.67 5.58 27.98
N LEU A 316 -20.09 6.76 28.19
CA LEU A 316 -19.68 7.67 27.12
C LEU A 316 -18.20 7.51 26.72
N ALA A 317 -17.37 6.91 27.57
CA ALA A 317 -15.92 6.76 27.35
C ALA A 317 -15.19 8.09 27.08
N CYS A 318 -15.66 9.22 27.62
CA CYS A 318 -14.97 10.51 27.49
C CYS A 318 -13.79 10.67 28.44
N ALA A 319 -13.68 9.80 29.45
CA ALA A 319 -12.53 9.64 30.33
C ALA A 319 -12.14 8.15 30.41
N GLY A 320 -11.00 7.85 31.04
CA GLY A 320 -10.50 6.48 31.19
C GLY A 320 -11.51 5.58 31.93
N LEU A 321 -11.66 4.33 31.49
CA LEU A 321 -12.68 3.42 32.03
C LEU A 321 -12.28 2.86 33.40
N GLU A 322 -13.23 2.79 34.33
CA GLU A 322 -13.08 2.24 35.68
C GLU A 322 -13.14 0.69 35.68
N ASN A 323 -13.85 0.09 34.72
CA ASN A 323 -14.06 -1.37 34.62
C ASN A 323 -13.05 -2.07 33.67
N ARG A 324 -11.76 -1.74 33.78
CA ARG A 324 -10.70 -2.21 32.85
C ARG A 324 -10.64 -3.73 32.72
N ASP A 325 -10.74 -4.47 33.82
CA ASP A 325 -10.65 -5.93 33.82
C ASP A 325 -11.79 -6.61 33.05
N GLN A 326 -12.97 -5.98 33.01
CA GLN A 326 -14.10 -6.46 32.22
C GLN A 326 -13.92 -6.09 30.75
N VAL A 327 -13.38 -4.90 30.48
CA VAL A 327 -13.16 -4.38 29.12
C VAL A 327 -12.08 -5.14 28.37
N ALA A 328 -11.00 -5.55 29.05
CA ALA A 328 -9.85 -6.20 28.44
C ALA A 328 -10.25 -7.41 27.57
N GLY A 329 -9.91 -7.35 26.28
CA GLY A 329 -10.19 -8.40 25.30
C GLY A 329 -11.63 -8.47 24.77
N ASN A 330 -12.54 -7.60 25.20
CA ASN A 330 -13.97 -7.63 24.88
C ASN A 330 -14.43 -6.48 23.95
N ILE A 331 -15.62 -6.62 23.36
CA ILE A 331 -16.27 -5.54 22.59
C ILE A 331 -16.92 -4.58 23.58
N VAL A 332 -16.64 -3.28 23.45
CA VAL A 332 -17.11 -2.28 24.40
C VAL A 332 -18.26 -1.44 23.81
N LEU A 333 -19.43 -1.48 24.45
CA LEU A 333 -20.59 -0.69 24.08
C LEU A 333 -20.47 0.73 24.65
N VAL A 334 -20.49 1.74 23.78
CA VAL A 334 -20.30 3.15 24.12
C VAL A 334 -21.39 4.01 23.49
N LYS A 335 -21.98 4.95 24.23
CA LYS A 335 -22.94 5.92 23.66
C LYS A 335 -22.23 7.12 23.02
N ARG A 336 -22.73 7.54 21.87
CA ARG A 336 -22.34 8.78 21.20
C ARG A 336 -22.78 10.02 22.00
N GLY A 337 -21.89 11.00 22.08
CA GLY A 337 -22.13 12.30 22.73
C GLY A 337 -20.92 12.81 23.52
N GLU A 338 -20.95 14.09 23.89
CA GLU A 338 -20.01 14.80 24.78
C GLU A 338 -18.55 14.95 24.32
N CYS A 339 -17.97 13.94 23.67
CA CYS A 339 -16.60 13.94 23.19
C CYS A 339 -16.48 13.28 21.82
N THR A 340 -15.34 13.48 21.16
CA THR A 340 -15.04 12.93 19.83
C THR A 340 -14.99 11.41 19.86
N PHE A 341 -15.24 10.77 18.71
CA PHE A 341 -15.08 9.31 18.58
C PHE A 341 -13.65 8.85 18.85
N ALA A 342 -12.65 9.68 18.53
CA ALA A 342 -11.25 9.39 18.83
C ALA A 342 -10.95 9.33 20.32
N GLN A 343 -11.50 10.26 21.10
CA GLN A 343 -11.36 10.22 22.55
C GLN A 343 -12.01 8.97 23.14
N LYS A 344 -13.21 8.61 22.66
CA LYS A 344 -13.92 7.38 23.06
C LYS A 344 -13.10 6.13 22.76
N TRP A 345 -12.60 6.04 21.52
CA TRP A 345 -11.76 4.95 21.07
C TRP A 345 -10.49 4.84 21.94
N GLN A 346 -9.82 5.95 22.22
CA GLN A 346 -8.58 5.96 22.98
C GLN A 346 -8.76 5.39 24.39
N ASN A 347 -9.85 5.77 25.05
CA ASN A 347 -10.15 5.30 26.41
C ASN A 347 -10.50 3.81 26.43
N VAL A 348 -11.21 3.31 25.42
CA VAL A 348 -11.49 1.87 25.24
C VAL A 348 -10.20 1.10 24.97
N PHE A 349 -9.37 1.58 24.06
CA PHE A 349 -8.09 0.96 23.72
C PHE A 349 -7.14 0.90 24.92
N ASN A 350 -7.00 2.01 25.67
CA ASN A 350 -6.20 2.05 26.90
C ASN A 350 -6.70 1.09 27.99
N ALA A 351 -8.01 0.80 28.01
CA ALA A 351 -8.59 -0.19 28.91
C ALA A 351 -8.41 -1.64 28.40
N GLY A 352 -7.82 -1.85 27.23
CA GLY A 352 -7.54 -3.16 26.65
C GLY A 352 -8.70 -3.74 25.84
N GLY A 353 -9.72 -2.93 25.49
CA GLY A 353 -10.86 -3.39 24.68
C GLY A 353 -10.43 -3.93 23.31
N ALA A 354 -11.14 -4.93 22.79
CA ALA A 354 -10.85 -5.55 21.49
C ALA A 354 -11.54 -4.85 20.31
N ALA A 355 -12.63 -4.12 20.55
CA ALA A 355 -13.33 -3.26 19.59
C ALA A 355 -14.25 -2.29 20.33
N ILE A 356 -14.64 -1.20 19.67
CA ILE A 356 -15.68 -0.29 20.16
C ILE A 356 -16.94 -0.43 19.31
N LEU A 357 -18.08 -0.63 19.99
CA LEU A 357 -19.41 -0.59 19.41
C LEU A 357 -20.11 0.69 19.89
N LEU A 358 -20.11 1.71 19.04
CA LEU A 358 -20.79 2.97 19.28
C LEU A 358 -22.30 2.82 19.08
N VAL A 359 -23.06 3.49 19.93
CA VAL A 359 -24.51 3.63 19.81
C VAL A 359 -24.80 5.04 19.32
N ASP A 360 -25.41 5.14 18.15
CA ASP A 360 -25.76 6.42 17.54
C ASP A 360 -26.85 7.15 18.34
N ASN A 361 -26.93 8.47 18.17
CA ASN A 361 -27.86 9.35 18.87
C ASN A 361 -29.00 9.88 17.98
N GLN A 362 -29.19 9.26 16.80
CA GLN A 362 -30.29 9.60 15.89
C GLN A 362 -31.67 9.30 16.50
N PRO A 363 -32.74 9.90 15.95
CA PRO A 363 -34.11 9.64 16.39
C PRO A 363 -34.45 8.13 16.36
N PRO A 364 -35.36 7.65 17.23
CA PRO A 364 -35.84 6.27 17.18
C PRO A 364 -36.35 5.89 15.78
N GLY A 365 -36.09 4.66 15.35
CA GLY A 365 -36.41 4.17 14.01
C GLY A 365 -35.40 4.55 12.92
N ALA A 366 -34.45 5.45 13.18
CA ALA A 366 -33.38 5.77 12.24
C ALA A 366 -32.29 4.68 12.25
N ASN A 367 -31.72 4.41 11.08
CA ASN A 367 -30.49 3.62 10.97
C ASN A 367 -29.30 4.42 11.54
N ALA A 368 -28.23 3.71 11.91
CA ALA A 368 -26.96 4.36 12.19
C ALA A 368 -26.52 5.16 10.97
N ILE A 369 -26.14 6.42 11.17
CA ILE A 369 -25.69 7.27 10.06
C ILE A 369 -24.22 7.02 9.79
N GLU A 370 -23.88 6.90 8.52
CA GLU A 370 -22.51 6.94 8.03
C GLU A 370 -21.84 8.26 8.41
N ARG A 371 -20.77 8.17 9.19
CA ARG A 371 -20.02 9.34 9.68
C ARG A 371 -18.53 9.12 9.48
N ASP A 372 -18.13 8.82 8.24
CA ASP A 372 -16.71 8.82 7.86
C ASP A 372 -16.11 10.23 7.92
N ARG A 373 -16.95 11.28 7.89
CA ARG A 373 -16.55 12.67 8.12
C ARG A 373 -16.51 12.98 9.62
N GLY A 374 -15.36 13.44 10.11
CA GLY A 374 -15.20 13.95 11.47
C GLY A 374 -14.81 12.90 12.52
N ILE A 375 -14.47 11.68 12.12
CA ILE A 375 -13.61 10.83 12.95
C ILE A 375 -12.18 11.28 12.67
N ALA A 376 -11.76 12.40 13.26
CA ALA A 376 -10.34 12.70 13.42
C ALA A 376 -9.76 11.68 14.40
N VAL A 377 -9.57 10.44 13.94
CA VAL A 377 -8.84 9.42 14.68
C VAL A 377 -7.42 9.46 14.17
N ASP A 378 -6.64 10.26 14.89
CA ASP A 378 -5.22 10.56 14.71
C ASP A 378 -4.30 9.36 14.98
N ARG A 379 -4.80 8.13 14.72
CA ARG A 379 -4.20 6.89 15.20
C ARG A 379 -4.38 5.80 14.16
N ASN A 380 -3.31 5.06 13.89
CA ASN A 380 -3.42 3.68 13.43
C ASN A 380 -4.21 2.96 14.53
N LEU A 381 -5.49 2.69 14.31
CA LEU A 381 -6.37 2.15 15.35
C LEU A 381 -6.08 0.65 15.47
N PRO A 382 -5.41 0.11 16.48
CA PRO A 382 -5.27 -1.34 16.63
C PRO A 382 -6.60 -2.09 16.81
N ILE A 383 -7.71 -1.39 17.08
CA ILE A 383 -9.03 -1.99 17.29
C ILE A 383 -10.10 -1.25 16.46
N PRO A 384 -11.09 -1.96 15.89
CA PRO A 384 -12.05 -1.37 14.96
C PRO A 384 -13.18 -0.60 15.66
N ILE A 385 -13.75 0.37 14.94
CA ILE A 385 -14.95 1.14 15.33
C ILE A 385 -16.16 0.67 14.53
N TRP A 386 -17.21 0.27 15.24
CA TRP A 386 -18.51 -0.13 14.68
C TRP A 386 -19.60 0.75 15.27
N LEU A 387 -20.65 1.06 14.49
CA LEU A 387 -21.76 1.90 14.94
C LEU A 387 -23.09 1.20 14.68
N VAL A 388 -23.96 1.19 15.69
CA VAL A 388 -25.34 0.69 15.58
C VAL A 388 -26.33 1.81 15.90
N SER A 389 -27.57 1.65 15.45
CA SER A 389 -28.63 2.62 15.74
C SER A 389 -28.90 2.72 17.24
N ARG A 390 -29.53 3.83 17.64
CA ARG A 390 -29.96 4.06 19.03
C ARG A 390 -30.79 2.90 19.60
N ASP A 391 -31.73 2.39 18.81
CA ASP A 391 -32.64 1.33 19.22
C ASP A 391 -31.93 -0.02 19.37
N THR A 392 -31.02 -0.33 18.45
CA THR A 392 -30.17 -1.52 18.54
C THR A 392 -29.27 -1.42 19.77
N GLY A 393 -28.56 -0.31 19.96
CA GLY A 393 -27.69 -0.12 21.13
C GLY A 393 -28.44 -0.20 22.46
N THR A 394 -29.66 0.34 22.53
CA THR A 394 -30.51 0.24 23.74
C THR A 394 -30.95 -1.19 24.00
N ARG A 395 -31.35 -1.95 22.96
CA ARG A 395 -31.67 -3.38 23.08
C ARG A 395 -30.48 -4.19 23.57
N LEU A 396 -29.30 -3.97 22.99
CA LEU A 396 -28.06 -4.65 23.39
C LEU A 396 -27.69 -4.33 24.84
N ARG A 397 -27.76 -3.05 25.25
CA ARG A 397 -27.50 -2.63 26.64
C ARG A 397 -28.43 -3.33 27.64
N ASN A 398 -29.72 -3.41 27.32
CA ASN A 398 -30.72 -4.01 28.20
C ASN A 398 -30.62 -5.54 28.29
N ALA A 399 -29.88 -6.18 27.37
CA ALA A 399 -29.66 -7.62 27.35
C ALA A 399 -28.36 -8.05 28.07
N LEU A 400 -27.60 -7.11 28.64
CA LEU A 400 -26.42 -7.42 29.44
C LEU A 400 -26.79 -7.83 30.88
N PRO A 401 -25.95 -8.65 31.56
CA PRO A 401 -24.68 -9.25 31.10
C PRO A 401 -24.89 -10.57 30.32
N GLY A 402 -23.78 -11.14 29.82
CA GLY A 402 -23.78 -12.49 29.22
C GLY A 402 -24.02 -12.55 27.71
N LEU A 403 -23.98 -11.41 27.02
CA LEU A 403 -24.12 -11.33 25.58
C LEU A 403 -22.77 -11.49 24.88
N GLN A 404 -22.68 -12.42 23.93
CA GLN A 404 -21.58 -12.49 22.98
C GLN A 404 -22.01 -11.84 21.66
N LEU A 405 -21.12 -11.04 21.09
CA LEU A 405 -21.32 -10.45 19.77
C LEU A 405 -20.26 -10.92 18.79
N THR A 406 -20.69 -11.14 17.56
CA THR A 406 -19.82 -11.20 16.38
C THR A 406 -19.96 -9.89 15.61
N LEU A 407 -18.90 -9.09 15.57
CA LEU A 407 -18.75 -7.98 14.61
C LEU A 407 -18.26 -8.56 13.29
N GLY A 408 -19.00 -8.40 12.20
CA GLY A 408 -18.59 -8.96 10.91
C GLY A 408 -19.46 -8.49 9.76
N TYR A 409 -19.38 -9.17 8.62
CA TYR A 409 -20.02 -8.74 7.39
C TYR A 409 -21.34 -9.47 7.14
N ASN A 410 -22.27 -8.82 6.46
CA ASN A 410 -23.42 -9.49 5.85
C ASN A 410 -23.00 -10.07 4.49
N THR A 411 -22.37 -11.24 4.51
CA THR A 411 -21.81 -11.90 3.31
C THR A 411 -22.85 -12.33 2.27
N ALA A 412 -24.15 -12.29 2.60
CA ALA A 412 -25.24 -12.52 1.66
C ALA A 412 -25.63 -11.26 0.88
N ALA A 413 -25.14 -10.08 1.27
CA ALA A 413 -25.36 -8.82 0.56
C ALA A 413 -24.20 -8.50 -0.40
N ALA A 414 -24.50 -7.75 -1.45
CA ALA A 414 -23.48 -7.22 -2.35
C ALA A 414 -22.48 -6.31 -1.62
N ALA A 415 -21.27 -6.20 -2.16
CA ALA A 415 -20.26 -5.30 -1.64
C ALA A 415 -20.76 -3.85 -1.62
N ARG A 416 -20.38 -3.10 -0.59
CA ARG A 416 -20.75 -1.69 -0.43
C ARG A 416 -20.17 -0.84 -1.57
N GLY A 417 -20.95 0.12 -2.05
CA GLY A 417 -20.57 0.96 -3.18
C GLY A 417 -20.61 0.23 -4.53
N THR A 418 -21.37 -0.86 -4.64
CA THR A 418 -21.66 -1.52 -5.92
C THR A 418 -23.15 -1.55 -6.22
N ASN A 419 -23.50 -1.69 -7.50
CA ASN A 419 -24.84 -1.99 -7.98
C ASN A 419 -24.76 -2.93 -9.19
N GLN A 420 -25.50 -4.04 -9.16
CA GLN A 420 -25.42 -5.12 -10.16
C GLN A 420 -23.99 -5.65 -10.40
N GLY A 421 -23.14 -5.61 -9.36
CA GLY A 421 -21.73 -6.03 -9.44
C GLY A 421 -20.77 -4.98 -9.98
N PHE A 422 -21.26 -3.81 -10.38
CA PHE A 422 -20.44 -2.70 -10.86
C PHE A 422 -20.18 -1.66 -9.76
N ILE A 423 -18.98 -1.06 -9.78
CA ILE A 423 -18.60 0.03 -8.87
C ILE A 423 -19.49 1.25 -9.10
N ASN A 424 -20.02 1.84 -8.01
CA ASN A 424 -20.79 3.08 -8.07
C ASN A 424 -19.88 4.29 -8.22
N MET A 425 -20.19 5.13 -9.20
CA MET A 425 -19.61 6.46 -9.33
C MET A 425 -20.34 7.45 -8.41
N LEU A 426 -19.68 8.54 -8.05
CA LEU A 426 -20.33 9.61 -7.30
C LEU A 426 -21.38 10.28 -8.18
N ALA A 427 -22.64 10.20 -7.73
CA ALA A 427 -23.75 10.90 -8.35
C ALA A 427 -24.72 11.37 -7.26
N SER A 428 -24.55 12.61 -6.79
CA SER A 428 -25.35 13.17 -5.69
C SER A 428 -25.94 14.53 -6.05
N PRO A 429 -27.19 14.83 -5.67
CA PRO A 429 -27.75 16.17 -5.79
C PRO A 429 -27.15 17.17 -4.80
N ASP A 430 -26.48 16.69 -3.73
CA ASP A 430 -26.00 17.55 -2.65
C ASP A 430 -24.71 18.30 -3.02
N ARG A 431 -23.89 17.72 -3.90
CA ARG A 431 -22.60 18.28 -4.37
C ARG A 431 -22.29 17.82 -5.80
N GLU A 432 -22.72 18.60 -6.78
CA GLU A 432 -22.59 18.24 -8.20
C GLU A 432 -21.16 18.37 -8.77
N ASP A 433 -20.33 19.14 -8.07
CA ASP A 433 -19.00 19.57 -8.48
C ASP A 433 -17.99 18.43 -8.61
N SER A 434 -18.13 17.41 -7.77
CA SER A 434 -17.28 16.21 -7.76
C SER A 434 -17.92 15.04 -8.49
N ASN A 435 -19.19 15.15 -8.92
CA ASN A 435 -19.93 14.04 -9.50
C ASN A 435 -19.24 13.50 -10.76
N VAL A 436 -19.35 12.19 -10.95
CA VAL A 436 -18.85 11.40 -12.08
C VAL A 436 -17.33 11.22 -12.09
N SER A 437 -16.57 12.17 -11.53
CA SER A 437 -15.10 12.13 -11.42
C SER A 437 -14.59 11.59 -10.08
N HIS A 438 -15.45 10.91 -9.31
CA HIS A 438 -15.14 10.30 -8.01
C HIS A 438 -15.90 9.00 -7.83
N PHE A 439 -15.44 8.13 -6.94
CA PHE A 439 -16.23 7.00 -6.48
C PHE A 439 -17.29 7.41 -5.45
N SER A 440 -18.36 6.63 -5.34
CA SER A 440 -19.43 6.86 -4.37
C SER A 440 -18.92 6.80 -2.92
N ASN A 441 -19.38 7.73 -2.07
CA ASN A 441 -19.11 7.70 -0.62
C ASN A 441 -19.61 6.43 0.07
N ALA A 442 -20.52 5.68 -0.55
CA ALA A 442 -21.02 4.43 0.01
C ALA A 442 -20.03 3.27 -0.09
N MET A 443 -18.93 3.44 -0.85
CA MET A 443 -17.87 2.45 -1.06
C MET A 443 -17.15 2.07 0.23
N PHE A 444 -16.86 0.78 0.39
CA PHE A 444 -16.17 0.29 1.58
C PHE A 444 -15.30 -0.94 1.28
N PRO A 445 -14.00 -0.95 1.65
CA PRO A 445 -13.21 0.19 2.14
C PRO A 445 -13.27 1.41 1.22
N GLN A 446 -13.04 2.62 1.77
CA GLN A 446 -12.99 3.82 0.94
C GLN A 446 -11.72 3.83 0.07
N SER A 447 -11.86 4.38 -1.12
CA SER A 447 -10.81 4.56 -2.10
C SER A 447 -10.13 5.93 -1.95
N VAL A 448 -8.85 6.01 -2.36
CA VAL A 448 -8.15 7.30 -2.47
C VAL A 448 -8.83 8.25 -3.46
N MET A 449 -9.66 7.75 -4.38
CA MET A 449 -10.44 8.57 -5.33
C MET A 449 -11.91 8.77 -4.91
N ASN A 450 -12.22 8.64 -3.62
CA ASN A 450 -13.47 9.16 -3.06
C ASN A 450 -13.41 10.70 -2.95
N PRO A 451 -14.55 11.42 -2.98
CA PRO A 451 -14.59 12.89 -2.93
C PRO A 451 -14.29 13.46 -1.54
N SER A 452 -14.04 12.59 -0.57
CA SER A 452 -13.67 12.94 0.78
C SER A 452 -12.57 11.99 1.18
N LEU A 453 -11.38 12.55 1.31
CA LEU A 453 -10.21 11.81 1.75
C LEU A 453 -10.31 11.44 3.22
N THR A 454 -9.57 10.41 3.56
CA THR A 454 -9.73 9.65 4.78
C THR A 454 -9.00 10.26 5.95
N ASN A 455 -7.89 10.96 5.65
CA ASN A 455 -6.99 11.60 6.60
C ASN A 455 -6.46 10.69 7.71
N ILE A 456 -6.51 9.38 7.50
CA ILE A 456 -5.76 8.42 8.32
C ILE A 456 -4.37 8.28 7.71
N GLY A 457 -3.41 7.72 8.44
CA GLY A 457 -2.08 7.44 7.89
C GLY A 457 -2.16 6.67 6.58
N PHE A 458 -2.06 7.42 5.47
CA PHE A 458 -2.20 6.88 4.14
C PHE A 458 -1.01 5.99 3.89
N SER A 459 -1.26 4.68 3.99
CA SER A 459 -0.21 3.69 3.92
C SER A 459 0.27 3.44 2.48
N GLY A 460 -0.18 4.26 1.53
CA GLY A 460 0.11 4.20 0.08
C GLY A 460 -0.65 3.14 -0.69
N ASP A 461 -1.76 2.61 -0.14
CA ASP A 461 -2.66 1.73 -0.89
C ASP A 461 -3.59 2.58 -1.78
N ILE A 462 -3.46 2.39 -3.09
CA ILE A 462 -4.26 3.05 -4.12
C ILE A 462 -5.34 2.11 -4.68
N ASP A 463 -5.66 1.06 -3.92
CA ASP A 463 -6.77 0.14 -4.16
C ASP A 463 -6.79 -0.49 -5.58
N PHE A 464 -7.89 -0.33 -6.31
CA PHE A 464 -8.12 -0.75 -7.68
C PHE A 464 -8.06 0.39 -8.70
N VAL A 465 -7.72 1.63 -8.29
CA VAL A 465 -7.59 2.76 -9.22
C VAL A 465 -6.58 2.51 -10.36
N PRO A 466 -5.43 1.83 -10.16
CA PRO A 466 -4.57 1.45 -11.28
C PRO A 466 -5.27 0.58 -12.33
N ASP A 467 -6.14 -0.34 -11.90
CA ASP A 467 -6.91 -1.18 -12.81
C ASP A 467 -7.90 -0.35 -13.65
N LEU A 468 -8.48 0.70 -13.06
CA LEU A 468 -9.29 1.69 -13.80
C LEU A 468 -8.44 2.43 -14.84
N PHE A 469 -7.20 2.80 -14.50
CA PHE A 469 -6.31 3.43 -15.46
C PHE A 469 -5.95 2.52 -16.63
N TYR A 470 -5.83 1.21 -16.40
CA TYR A 470 -5.68 0.25 -17.48
C TYR A 470 -6.94 0.13 -18.34
N ASP A 471 -8.14 0.22 -17.75
CA ASP A 471 -9.40 0.24 -18.51
C ASP A 471 -9.45 1.43 -19.49
N ILE A 472 -9.02 2.63 -19.08
CA ILE A 472 -8.98 3.81 -19.97
C ILE A 472 -7.79 3.83 -20.94
N GLY A 473 -6.84 2.90 -20.78
CA GLY A 473 -5.77 2.64 -21.76
C GLY A 473 -4.34 2.94 -21.31
N TRP A 474 -4.08 3.23 -20.03
CA TRP A 474 -2.70 3.27 -19.53
C TRP A 474 -2.02 1.90 -19.69
N ARG A 475 -0.71 1.90 -19.97
CA ARG A 475 0.09 0.66 -20.00
C ARG A 475 0.29 0.13 -18.58
N SER A 476 0.18 -1.18 -18.43
CA SER A 476 0.40 -1.85 -17.14
C SER A 476 1.88 -1.97 -16.76
N ASP A 477 2.13 -2.24 -15.49
CA ASP A 477 3.45 -2.46 -14.89
C ASP A 477 4.09 -3.81 -15.21
N ILE A 478 3.54 -4.61 -16.14
CA ILE A 478 4.10 -5.91 -16.50
C ILE A 478 5.58 -5.77 -16.93
N GLY A 479 5.90 -4.73 -17.69
CA GLY A 479 7.29 -4.43 -18.10
C GLY A 479 8.19 -3.97 -16.94
N LYS A 480 7.63 -3.77 -15.75
CA LYS A 480 8.31 -3.27 -14.56
C LYS A 480 8.38 -4.29 -13.42
N LEU A 481 7.78 -5.48 -13.53
CA LEU A 481 7.73 -6.46 -12.42
C LEU A 481 9.11 -6.78 -11.82
N ALA A 482 10.17 -6.79 -12.64
CA ALA A 482 11.54 -7.01 -12.17
C ALA A 482 12.02 -5.96 -11.14
N GLN A 483 11.38 -4.79 -11.04
CA GLN A 483 11.73 -3.76 -10.03
C GLN A 483 11.53 -4.26 -8.60
N TYR A 484 10.62 -5.20 -8.38
CA TYR A 484 10.32 -5.77 -7.07
C TYR A 484 11.32 -6.85 -6.64
N SER A 485 12.16 -7.36 -7.57
CA SER A 485 13.24 -8.27 -7.20
C SER A 485 14.25 -7.61 -6.27
N GLY A 486 14.72 -8.38 -5.29
CA GLY A 486 15.67 -7.95 -4.26
C GLY A 486 15.32 -8.52 -2.90
N ASN A 487 16.05 -8.06 -1.88
CA ASN A 487 15.87 -8.48 -0.49
C ASN A 487 15.00 -7.49 0.27
N TRP A 488 14.04 -8.05 1.02
CA TRP A 488 13.02 -7.34 1.77
C TRP A 488 13.17 -7.66 3.25
N PHE A 489 13.18 -6.64 4.09
CA PHE A 489 13.32 -6.81 5.53
C PHE A 489 12.58 -5.71 6.29
N ASN A 490 12.28 -5.97 7.56
CA ASN A 490 11.82 -4.93 8.47
C ASN A 490 13.03 -4.44 9.28
N PRO A 491 13.41 -3.14 9.23
CA PRO A 491 14.56 -2.63 9.98
C PRO A 491 14.48 -2.87 11.49
N ALA A 492 13.27 -2.81 12.08
CA ALA A 492 13.04 -3.11 13.50
C ALA A 492 13.15 -4.62 13.83
N ARG A 493 13.18 -5.47 12.81
CA ARG A 493 13.31 -6.93 12.89
C ARG A 493 14.54 -7.42 12.13
N SER A 494 15.60 -6.60 12.10
CA SER A 494 16.85 -6.93 11.42
C SER A 494 17.39 -8.29 11.85
N GLY A 495 17.61 -9.19 10.87
CA GLY A 495 18.05 -10.57 11.09
C GLY A 495 17.15 -11.59 10.38
N GLU A 496 15.90 -11.26 10.10
CA GLU A 496 14.97 -12.04 9.28
C GLU A 496 14.48 -11.21 8.08
N GLY A 497 13.90 -11.87 7.07
CA GLY A 497 13.39 -11.22 5.87
C GLY A 497 13.01 -12.20 4.77
N CYS A 498 12.79 -11.67 3.58
CA CYS A 498 12.46 -12.45 2.39
C CYS A 498 13.21 -11.94 1.17
N GLN A 499 13.56 -12.83 0.25
CA GLN A 499 14.17 -12.50 -1.03
C GLN A 499 13.22 -12.86 -2.17
N LEU A 500 12.92 -11.88 -3.03
CA LEU A 500 12.07 -12.04 -4.19
C LEU A 500 12.92 -12.00 -5.45
N THR A 501 12.79 -13.02 -6.31
CA THR A 501 13.32 -13.00 -7.68
C THR A 501 12.18 -13.24 -8.66
N MET A 502 12.34 -12.75 -9.89
CA MET A 502 11.42 -13.08 -10.98
C MET A 502 12.09 -14.08 -11.91
N GLU A 503 11.48 -15.23 -12.11
CA GLU A 503 11.86 -16.29 -13.04
C GLU A 503 11.09 -16.17 -14.36
N ASP A 504 11.46 -16.97 -15.37
CA ASP A 504 10.80 -17.05 -16.68
C ASP A 504 10.45 -15.69 -17.32
N GLY A 505 11.46 -14.90 -17.67
CA GLY A 505 11.22 -13.60 -18.34
C GLY A 505 10.46 -12.57 -17.48
N ASN A 506 10.52 -12.72 -16.16
CA ASN A 506 9.83 -11.94 -15.13
C ASN A 506 8.35 -12.31 -14.89
N GLN A 507 7.91 -13.49 -15.31
CA GLN A 507 6.52 -13.92 -15.17
C GLN A 507 6.26 -14.72 -13.88
N ILE A 508 7.27 -15.43 -13.37
CA ILE A 508 7.10 -16.32 -12.22
C ILE A 508 7.85 -15.72 -11.02
N PRO A 509 7.16 -15.02 -10.10
CA PRO A 509 7.78 -14.56 -8.86
C PRO A 509 8.11 -15.78 -7.98
N VAL A 510 9.33 -15.85 -7.46
CA VAL A 510 9.75 -16.83 -6.46
C VAL A 510 10.21 -16.10 -5.21
N LEU A 511 9.54 -16.40 -4.10
CA LEU A 511 9.85 -15.86 -2.79
C LEU A 511 10.54 -16.93 -1.97
N THR A 512 11.65 -16.55 -1.34
CA THR A 512 12.16 -17.26 -0.17
C THR A 512 12.05 -16.37 1.04
N CYS A 513 11.85 -16.95 2.21
CA CYS A 513 11.91 -16.23 3.48
C CYS A 513 12.83 -16.95 4.45
N TYR A 514 13.70 -16.20 5.11
CA TYR A 514 14.68 -16.68 6.07
C TYR A 514 14.27 -16.20 7.47
N LEU A 515 13.86 -17.16 8.31
CA LEU A 515 13.06 -16.93 9.52
C LEU A 515 13.62 -17.75 10.69
N TYR A 516 13.03 -17.59 11.87
CA TYR A 516 13.45 -18.27 13.08
C TYR A 516 12.29 -18.84 13.89
N ARG A 517 12.54 -19.96 14.53
CA ARG A 517 11.63 -20.61 15.48
C ARG A 517 12.46 -21.26 16.59
N ASP A 518 12.09 -21.01 17.84
CA ASP A 518 12.71 -21.66 19.01
C ASP A 518 14.25 -21.52 19.06
N GLY A 519 14.79 -20.40 18.55
CA GLY A 519 16.23 -20.12 18.49
C GLY A 519 16.96 -20.71 17.27
N GLU A 520 16.28 -21.50 16.46
CA GLU A 520 16.82 -22.17 15.26
C GLU A 520 16.38 -21.44 13.98
N GLN A 521 17.20 -21.54 12.94
CA GLN A 521 16.88 -21.06 11.61
C GLN A 521 15.88 -21.99 10.91
N PHE A 522 15.05 -21.42 10.06
CA PHE A 522 14.33 -22.16 9.03
C PHE A 522 14.10 -21.26 7.80
N TRP A 523 13.81 -21.87 6.65
CA TRP A 523 13.45 -21.10 5.46
C TRP A 523 12.27 -21.70 4.72
N LEU A 524 11.62 -20.83 3.98
CA LEU A 524 10.48 -21.13 3.12
C LEU A 524 10.85 -20.81 1.68
N ILE A 525 10.27 -21.55 0.73
CA ILE A 525 10.33 -21.21 -0.70
C ILE A 525 8.97 -21.45 -1.34
N GLY A 526 8.55 -20.56 -2.24
CA GLY A 526 7.33 -20.74 -3.02
C GLY A 526 7.33 -19.87 -4.27
N ASN A 527 6.70 -20.37 -5.33
CA ASN A 527 6.35 -19.53 -6.47
C ASN A 527 4.99 -18.85 -6.21
N GLY A 528 4.81 -17.67 -6.78
CA GLY A 528 3.59 -16.90 -6.59
C GLY A 528 2.97 -16.43 -7.89
N VAL A 529 1.96 -15.58 -7.75
CA VAL A 529 1.25 -14.94 -8.85
C VAL A 529 1.07 -13.46 -8.54
N HIS A 530 1.30 -12.62 -9.55
CA HIS A 530 1.02 -11.19 -9.43
C HIS A 530 -0.48 -10.94 -9.65
N ARG A 531 -1.12 -10.27 -8.69
CA ARG A 531 -2.52 -9.82 -8.78
C ARG A 531 -2.60 -8.29 -8.92
N GLY A 532 -1.61 -7.64 -9.54
CA GLY A 532 -1.60 -6.19 -9.79
C GLY A 532 -1.19 -5.35 -8.59
N ASP A 533 -1.76 -5.59 -7.41
CA ASP A 533 -1.48 -4.87 -6.17
C ASP A 533 -0.68 -5.68 -5.13
N ARG A 534 -0.57 -6.99 -5.37
CA ARG A 534 0.06 -7.95 -4.46
C ARG A 534 0.64 -9.13 -5.21
N TYR A 535 1.52 -9.84 -4.53
CA TYR A 535 1.91 -11.20 -4.86
C TYR A 535 1.27 -12.17 -3.86
N GLU A 536 0.70 -13.24 -4.39
CA GLU A 536 0.17 -14.36 -3.60
C GLU A 536 1.08 -15.56 -3.80
N PHE A 537 1.67 -16.05 -2.71
CA PHE A 537 2.49 -17.25 -2.66
C PHE A 537 1.71 -18.31 -1.89
N ASN A 538 0.89 -19.07 -2.63
CA ASN A 538 0.01 -20.07 -2.04
C ASN A 538 0.77 -21.40 -1.94
N GLY A 539 0.82 -22.00 -0.76
CA GLY A 539 1.54 -23.24 -0.51
C GLY A 539 3.06 -23.08 -0.50
N MET A 540 3.56 -22.13 0.30
CA MET A 540 4.98 -22.06 0.65
C MET A 540 5.46 -23.42 1.17
N THR A 541 6.63 -23.85 0.71
CA THR A 541 7.22 -25.14 1.09
C THR A 541 8.26 -24.94 2.19
N ILE A 542 8.22 -25.82 3.19
CA ILE A 542 9.27 -26.03 4.19
C ILE A 542 9.86 -27.43 4.01
N THR A 543 11.13 -27.62 4.40
CA THR A 543 11.84 -28.88 4.24
C THR A 543 12.53 -29.32 5.52
N GLU A 544 12.73 -30.63 5.69
CA GLU A 544 13.42 -31.22 6.84
C GLU A 544 14.10 -32.55 6.46
N GLY A 545 14.95 -33.08 7.35
CA GLY A 545 15.44 -34.47 7.31
C GLY A 545 16.86 -34.65 6.77
N ALA A 546 17.30 -33.84 5.81
CA ALA A 546 18.65 -33.95 5.23
C ALA A 546 19.77 -33.43 6.14
N ASP A 547 21.02 -33.79 5.83
CA ASP A 547 22.24 -33.34 6.52
C ASP A 547 23.21 -32.61 5.56
N TYR A 548 24.28 -32.01 6.08
CA TYR A 548 25.24 -31.23 5.30
C TYR A 548 26.25 -32.07 4.50
N GLY A 549 26.76 -31.50 3.40
CA GLY A 549 28.01 -31.94 2.76
C GLY A 549 27.97 -33.40 2.31
N PRO A 550 29.00 -34.22 2.63
CA PRO A 550 29.02 -35.65 2.30
C PRO A 550 27.91 -36.49 2.98
N GLY A 551 27.27 -35.96 4.01
CA GLY A 551 26.14 -36.59 4.71
C GLY A 551 24.80 -36.41 4.00
N PHE A 552 24.68 -35.42 3.11
CA PHE A 552 23.43 -35.15 2.40
C PHE A 552 22.96 -36.32 1.55
N ARG A 553 21.67 -36.63 1.63
CA ARG A 553 21.00 -37.63 0.83
C ARG A 553 19.68 -37.03 0.30
N PRO A 554 19.46 -36.97 -1.02
CA PRO A 554 18.24 -36.39 -1.58
C PRO A 554 16.95 -37.06 -1.07
N GLU A 555 17.00 -38.36 -0.81
CA GLU A 555 15.89 -39.16 -0.30
C GLU A 555 15.46 -38.80 1.13
N ASP A 556 16.34 -38.16 1.90
CA ASP A 556 16.04 -37.72 3.27
C ASP A 556 15.28 -36.37 3.29
N VAL A 557 15.22 -35.67 2.15
CA VAL A 557 14.53 -34.36 2.05
C VAL A 557 13.02 -34.55 2.01
N VAL A 558 12.37 -34.33 3.15
CA VAL A 558 10.91 -34.28 3.26
C VAL A 558 10.44 -32.86 2.98
N ARG A 559 9.54 -32.71 2.00
CA ARG A 559 8.90 -31.43 1.64
C ARG A 559 7.49 -31.39 2.18
N ARG A 560 7.13 -30.32 2.87
CA ARG A 560 5.79 -30.11 3.41
C ARG A 560 5.29 -28.72 3.03
N THR A 561 3.98 -28.60 2.87
CA THR A 561 3.33 -27.29 2.81
C THR A 561 3.42 -26.64 4.18
N TRP A 562 3.86 -25.39 4.21
CA TRP A 562 3.95 -24.57 5.42
C TRP A 562 2.74 -23.66 5.59
N GLY A 563 2.21 -23.10 4.49
CA GLY A 563 1.10 -22.16 4.48
C GLY A 563 1.27 -21.10 3.39
N ASP A 564 0.61 -19.97 3.55
CA ASP A 564 0.56 -18.93 2.52
C ASP A 564 1.30 -17.66 2.96
N ILE A 565 1.86 -16.95 1.97
CA ILE A 565 2.38 -15.59 2.16
C ILE A 565 1.75 -14.65 1.13
N THR A 566 1.21 -13.53 1.60
CA THR A 566 0.77 -12.44 0.73
C THR A 566 1.69 -11.24 0.90
N MET A 567 2.24 -10.72 -0.20
CA MET A 567 3.03 -9.49 -0.24
C MET A 567 2.23 -8.39 -0.95
N ARG A 568 1.71 -7.43 -0.19
CA ARG A 568 0.99 -6.25 -0.71
C ARG A 568 1.93 -5.08 -0.90
N LEU A 569 2.04 -4.61 -2.13
CA LEU A 569 2.93 -3.51 -2.49
C LEU A 569 2.28 -2.16 -2.17
N ARG A 570 3.05 -1.28 -1.53
CA ARG A 570 2.75 0.16 -1.47
C ARG A 570 3.33 0.87 -2.69
N ASP A 571 4.62 0.65 -2.89
CA ASP A 571 5.44 1.18 -3.97
C ASP A 571 6.47 0.09 -4.33
N CYS A 572 7.52 0.43 -5.08
CA CYS A 572 8.55 -0.54 -5.47
C CYS A 572 9.56 -0.91 -4.37
N ASN A 573 9.55 -0.20 -3.24
CA ASN A 573 10.50 -0.32 -2.14
C ASN A 573 9.85 -0.74 -0.81
N SER A 574 8.53 -0.63 -0.68
CA SER A 574 7.79 -0.87 0.56
C SER A 574 6.61 -1.83 0.33
N ALA A 575 6.46 -2.82 1.21
CA ALA A 575 5.37 -3.79 1.15
C ALA A 575 4.92 -4.26 2.54
N ALA A 576 3.65 -4.66 2.65
CA ALA A 576 3.12 -5.42 3.78
C ALA A 576 3.19 -6.92 3.45
N PHE A 577 3.74 -7.71 4.37
CA PHE A 577 3.79 -9.17 4.28
C PHE A 577 2.84 -9.76 5.32
N GLU A 578 1.98 -10.66 4.89
CA GLU A 578 1.06 -11.44 5.71
C GLU A 578 1.47 -12.90 5.64
N PHE A 579 1.82 -13.45 6.80
CA PHE A 579 2.25 -14.84 6.97
C PHE A 579 1.09 -15.64 7.58
N LEU A 580 0.61 -16.64 6.85
CA LEU A 580 -0.53 -17.49 7.22
C LEU A 580 -0.09 -18.96 7.26
N PRO A 581 0.53 -19.42 8.36
CA PRO A 581 0.91 -20.82 8.51
C PRO A 581 -0.32 -21.73 8.55
N GLU A 582 -0.19 -22.95 8.05
CA GLU A 582 -1.19 -24.00 8.27
C GLU A 582 -1.36 -24.31 9.77
N PRO A 583 -2.56 -24.69 10.24
CA PRO A 583 -2.80 -24.96 11.66
C PRO A 583 -1.86 -26.01 12.27
N ASP A 584 -1.40 -26.97 11.48
CA ASP A 584 -0.50 -28.05 11.90
C ASP A 584 0.93 -27.57 12.20
N GLN A 585 1.32 -26.39 11.72
CA GLN A 585 2.60 -25.77 12.04
C GLN A 585 2.69 -25.34 13.51
N GLY A 586 1.54 -25.12 14.16
CA GLY A 586 1.46 -24.60 15.52
C GLY A 586 2.00 -23.16 15.65
N LEU A 587 2.06 -22.42 14.54
CA LEU A 587 2.58 -21.06 14.48
C LEU A 587 1.43 -20.05 14.32
N PRO A 588 1.37 -18.97 15.11
CA PRO A 588 0.37 -17.93 14.91
C PRO A 588 0.63 -17.17 13.61
N ALA A 589 -0.44 -16.83 12.89
CA ALA A 589 -0.37 -15.86 11.80
C ALA A 589 0.21 -14.52 12.30
N PHE A 590 1.00 -13.87 11.45
CA PHE A 590 1.52 -12.54 11.75
C PHE A 590 1.70 -11.72 10.48
N SER A 591 1.71 -10.40 10.62
CA SER A 591 2.04 -9.49 9.53
C SER A 591 3.18 -8.56 9.93
N THR A 592 3.94 -8.12 8.95
CA THR A 592 5.04 -7.17 9.11
C THR A 592 5.16 -6.32 7.85
N ARG A 593 5.57 -5.06 8.01
CA ARG A 593 5.95 -4.24 6.87
C ARG A 593 7.45 -4.36 6.62
N MET A 594 7.82 -4.54 5.37
CA MET A 594 9.19 -4.67 4.95
C MET A 594 9.53 -3.62 3.89
N VAL A 595 10.78 -3.22 3.88
CA VAL A 595 11.39 -2.37 2.86
C VAL A 595 12.50 -3.13 2.14
N LYS A 596 12.86 -2.69 0.94
CA LYS A 596 14.03 -3.23 0.25
C LYS A 596 15.31 -2.82 0.96
N ILE A 597 16.29 -3.73 1.00
CA ILE A 597 17.62 -3.43 1.57
C ILE A 597 18.36 -2.37 0.74
N VAL A 598 18.21 -2.42 -0.58
CA VAL A 598 18.65 -1.36 -1.49
C VAL A 598 17.41 -0.81 -2.19
N GLU A 599 17.11 0.45 -1.90
CA GLU A 599 16.00 1.17 -2.52
C GLU A 599 16.23 1.37 -4.02
N GLY A 600 15.17 1.18 -4.79
CA GLY A 600 15.11 1.45 -6.22
C GLY A 600 14.40 2.76 -6.53
N ASN A 601 14.58 3.24 -7.76
CA ASN A 601 13.78 4.33 -8.28
C ASN A 601 12.48 3.78 -8.90
N CYS A 602 11.34 3.93 -8.19
CA CYS A 602 10.03 3.48 -8.67
C CYS A 602 9.55 4.29 -9.89
N ASN A 603 9.99 5.55 -9.98
CA ASN A 603 9.75 6.44 -11.10
C ASN A 603 10.76 6.19 -12.25
N ARG A 604 10.87 4.92 -12.65
CA ARG A 604 11.69 4.49 -13.78
C ARG A 604 10.83 3.74 -14.79
N ARG A 605 10.85 4.17 -16.05
CA ARG A 605 10.11 3.54 -17.15
C ARG A 605 10.54 2.09 -17.36
N ALA A 606 9.63 1.25 -17.88
CA ALA A 606 9.90 -0.16 -18.17
C ALA A 606 11.13 -0.33 -19.08
N SER A 607 11.24 0.50 -20.11
CA SER A 607 12.37 0.47 -21.08
C SER A 607 13.74 0.80 -20.47
N GLN A 608 13.76 1.34 -19.25
CA GLN A 608 14.97 1.75 -18.54
C GLN A 608 15.24 0.90 -17.31
N GLN A 609 14.47 -0.18 -17.11
CA GLN A 609 14.65 -1.07 -15.97
C GLN A 609 16.00 -1.78 -16.03
N ILE A 610 16.53 -2.05 -14.83
CA ILE A 610 17.81 -2.71 -14.67
C ILE A 610 17.69 -4.15 -15.15
N ASN A 611 18.67 -4.61 -15.93
CA ASN A 611 18.76 -6.00 -16.33
C ASN A 611 19.02 -6.88 -15.09
N ARG A 612 18.07 -7.76 -14.78
CA ARG A 612 18.13 -8.74 -13.68
C ARG A 612 18.11 -10.18 -14.18
N ARG A 613 18.56 -10.42 -15.42
CA ARG A 613 18.50 -11.74 -16.04
C ARG A 613 19.27 -12.81 -15.27
N ASP A 614 20.37 -12.41 -14.62
CA ASP A 614 21.24 -13.31 -13.85
C ASP A 614 20.73 -13.50 -12.40
N SER A 615 19.70 -12.76 -11.96
CA SER A 615 19.03 -13.03 -10.68
C SER A 615 18.15 -14.28 -10.81
N GLY A 616 18.12 -15.13 -9.78
CA GLY A 616 17.24 -16.29 -9.72
C GLY A 616 17.63 -17.32 -8.68
N ASN A 617 16.98 -18.48 -8.75
CA ASN A 617 17.19 -19.62 -7.88
C ASN A 617 17.95 -20.72 -8.63
N TYR A 618 19.01 -21.24 -8.01
CA TYR A 618 19.92 -22.23 -8.58
C TYR A 618 20.09 -23.39 -7.60
N PHE A 619 20.16 -24.61 -8.13
CA PHE A 619 20.30 -25.82 -7.33
C PHE A 619 21.15 -26.86 -8.06
N ASP A 620 21.69 -27.81 -7.32
CA ASP A 620 22.31 -29.01 -7.87
C ASP A 620 21.22 -30.10 -8.03
N PRO A 621 20.94 -30.59 -9.25
CA PRO A 621 19.94 -31.63 -9.48
C PRO A 621 20.12 -32.91 -8.66
N ASP A 622 21.37 -33.28 -8.37
CA ASP A 622 21.69 -34.46 -7.58
C ASP A 622 21.54 -34.20 -6.06
N ARG A 623 21.25 -32.95 -5.68
CA ARG A 623 21.09 -32.51 -4.28
C ARG A 623 19.82 -31.69 -4.09
N SER A 624 18.75 -32.11 -4.76
CA SER A 624 17.45 -31.43 -4.69
C SER A 624 16.92 -31.32 -3.26
N GLY A 625 16.80 -30.08 -2.77
CA GLY A 625 16.40 -29.75 -1.39
C GLY A 625 17.18 -28.56 -0.83
N GLU A 626 18.41 -28.40 -1.30
CA GLU A 626 19.29 -27.26 -1.02
C GLU A 626 19.57 -26.47 -2.31
N GLY A 627 20.06 -25.23 -2.14
CA GLY A 627 20.34 -24.36 -3.28
C GLY A 627 20.58 -22.91 -2.87
N VAL A 628 20.84 -22.05 -3.85
CA VAL A 628 21.07 -20.62 -3.65
C VAL A 628 20.02 -19.79 -4.37
N GLN A 629 19.63 -18.67 -3.77
CA GLN A 629 18.93 -17.61 -4.46
C GLN A 629 19.86 -16.39 -4.55
N ILE A 630 19.95 -15.83 -5.75
CA ILE A 630 20.86 -14.73 -6.09
C ILE A 630 20.02 -13.58 -6.63
N ALA A 631 20.13 -12.41 -6.02
CA ALA A 631 19.39 -11.23 -6.41
C ALA A 631 20.32 -10.05 -6.69
N ARG A 632 20.21 -9.47 -7.90
CA ARG A 632 20.75 -8.16 -8.21
C ARG A 632 19.85 -7.06 -7.61
N GLU A 633 20.44 -6.27 -6.72
CA GLU A 633 19.75 -5.23 -5.98
C GLU A 633 19.41 -4.01 -6.84
N ALA A 634 18.61 -3.10 -6.27
CA ALA A 634 17.97 -2.03 -7.03
C ALA A 634 18.91 -0.93 -7.55
N ASN A 635 20.13 -0.84 -7.02
CA ASN A 635 21.19 0.03 -7.56
C ASN A 635 21.84 -0.56 -8.84
N GLY A 636 21.59 -1.84 -9.12
CA GLY A 636 22.15 -2.53 -10.29
C GLY A 636 23.65 -2.81 -10.18
N SER A 637 24.27 -2.73 -9.01
CA SER A 637 25.68 -3.10 -8.83
C SER A 637 25.86 -4.09 -7.69
N SER A 638 25.08 -3.92 -6.62
CA SER A 638 25.09 -4.82 -5.47
C SER A 638 24.32 -6.10 -5.77
N TRP A 639 24.83 -7.19 -5.21
CA TRP A 639 24.23 -8.50 -5.23
C TRP A 639 24.03 -8.99 -3.81
N VAL A 640 23.00 -9.79 -3.61
CA VAL A 640 22.80 -10.55 -2.39
C VAL A 640 22.56 -11.99 -2.78
N LEU A 641 23.20 -12.90 -2.05
CA LEU A 641 23.00 -14.33 -2.17
C LEU A 641 22.53 -14.85 -0.83
N THR A 642 21.51 -15.70 -0.87
CA THR A 642 21.13 -16.54 0.27
C THR A 642 21.33 -18.00 -0.12
N TRP A 643 22.08 -18.73 0.69
CA TRP A 643 22.29 -20.16 0.57
C TRP A 643 21.44 -20.91 1.59
N TYR A 644 20.73 -21.92 1.12
CA TYR A 644 19.84 -22.77 1.90
C TYR A 644 20.38 -24.20 1.90
N THR A 645 20.66 -24.75 3.08
CA THR A 645 21.28 -26.06 3.27
C THR A 645 20.90 -26.65 4.63
N TYR A 646 21.32 -27.88 4.90
CA TYR A 646 21.03 -28.54 6.15
C TYR A 646 22.25 -28.69 7.03
N GLN A 647 22.03 -28.90 8.33
CA GLN A 647 23.02 -29.34 9.28
C GLN A 647 22.32 -30.14 10.39
N GLN A 648 22.77 -31.38 10.63
CA GLN A 648 22.23 -32.25 11.67
C GLN A 648 20.70 -32.43 11.59
N GLY A 649 20.17 -32.61 10.37
CA GLY A 649 18.72 -32.77 10.14
C GLY A 649 17.92 -31.47 10.17
N ARG A 650 18.56 -30.33 10.45
CA ARG A 650 17.91 -29.01 10.57
C ARG A 650 18.24 -28.10 9.40
N GLN A 651 17.33 -27.17 9.16
CA GLN A 651 17.51 -26.10 8.20
C GLN A 651 18.53 -25.06 8.71
N VAL A 652 19.63 -24.85 7.98
CA VAL A 652 20.52 -23.68 8.05
C VAL A 652 20.48 -22.80 6.79
N TRP A 653 20.55 -21.48 6.97
CA TRP A 653 20.75 -20.54 5.86
C TRP A 653 21.89 -19.55 6.13
N MET A 654 22.57 -19.14 5.06
CA MET A 654 23.62 -18.13 5.09
C MET A 654 23.30 -17.04 4.08
N ILE A 655 23.62 -15.80 4.41
CA ILE A 655 23.34 -14.65 3.55
C ILE A 655 24.60 -13.78 3.42
N GLY A 656 24.85 -13.27 2.22
CA GLY A 656 25.99 -12.39 1.96
C GLY A 656 25.67 -11.36 0.89
N SER A 657 26.31 -10.20 0.99
CA SER A 657 26.33 -9.19 -0.06
C SER A 657 27.62 -9.25 -0.86
N GLY A 658 27.53 -8.92 -2.14
CA GLY A 658 28.67 -9.00 -3.06
C GLY A 658 28.58 -8.04 -4.24
N GLU A 659 29.66 -8.02 -5.01
CA GLU A 659 29.79 -7.23 -6.23
C GLU A 659 30.29 -8.09 -7.39
N ARG A 660 29.94 -7.70 -8.61
CA ARG A 660 30.37 -8.41 -9.82
C ARG A 660 31.72 -7.89 -10.30
N ILE A 661 32.69 -8.78 -10.44
CA ILE A 661 34.02 -8.54 -11.00
C ILE A 661 34.17 -9.40 -12.27
N GLY A 662 33.99 -8.78 -13.44
CA GLY A 662 33.97 -9.51 -14.71
C GLY A 662 32.77 -10.46 -14.81
N ASN A 663 33.03 -11.77 -14.94
CA ASN A 663 31.99 -12.81 -14.96
C ASN A 663 31.73 -13.45 -13.59
N ARG A 664 32.51 -13.08 -12.58
CA ARG A 664 32.41 -13.58 -11.22
C ARG A 664 31.62 -12.60 -10.35
N ILE A 665 30.82 -13.12 -9.42
CA ILE A 665 30.30 -12.35 -8.28
C ILE A 665 31.02 -12.86 -7.03
N GLU A 666 31.57 -11.94 -6.26
CA GLU A 666 32.25 -12.25 -4.99
C GLU A 666 31.40 -11.74 -3.82
N PHE A 667 30.99 -12.66 -2.96
CA PHE A 667 30.29 -12.38 -1.71
C PHE A 667 31.29 -12.51 -0.56
N GLY A 668 31.84 -11.38 -0.11
CA GLY A 668 32.94 -11.33 0.85
C GLY A 668 32.53 -11.42 2.32
N ASP A 669 31.31 -11.00 2.65
CA ASP A 669 30.78 -10.93 4.02
C ASP A 669 29.60 -11.89 4.18
N VAL A 670 29.83 -13.20 4.01
CA VAL A 670 28.78 -14.20 4.19
C VAL A 670 28.64 -14.51 5.67
N VAL A 671 27.42 -14.44 6.18
CA VAL A 671 27.11 -14.70 7.58
C VAL A 671 26.11 -15.82 7.74
N LEU A 672 26.34 -16.64 8.75
CA LEU A 672 25.36 -17.53 9.36
C LEU A 672 24.77 -16.83 10.58
N THR A 673 23.52 -17.10 10.91
CA THR A 673 22.87 -16.50 12.09
C THR A 673 22.23 -17.55 12.98
N ARG A 674 22.03 -17.22 14.25
CA ARG A 674 21.23 -18.04 15.17
C ARG A 674 20.56 -17.18 16.22
N GLY A 675 19.63 -17.80 16.96
CA GLY A 675 18.75 -17.10 17.89
C GLY A 675 17.50 -16.57 17.20
N GLY A 676 16.64 -15.88 17.95
CA GLY A 676 15.37 -15.38 17.43
C GLY A 676 14.19 -16.32 17.67
N GLN A 677 12.99 -15.81 17.36
CA GLN A 677 11.70 -16.43 17.67
C GLN A 677 10.69 -16.08 16.58
N TRP A 678 9.64 -16.89 16.46
CA TRP A 678 8.61 -16.66 15.45
C TRP A 678 7.74 -15.41 15.73
N GLY A 679 7.34 -14.73 14.66
CA GLY A 679 6.28 -13.73 14.67
C GLY A 679 6.51 -12.60 15.69
N ARG A 680 5.51 -12.31 16.52
CA ARG A 680 5.56 -11.21 17.50
C ARG A 680 6.59 -11.41 18.62
N ALA A 681 7.08 -12.64 18.82
CA ALA A 681 8.09 -12.94 19.83
C ALA A 681 9.52 -12.57 19.36
N PHE A 682 9.74 -12.40 18.06
CA PHE A 682 11.04 -12.02 17.51
C PHE A 682 11.61 -10.76 18.16
N ARG A 683 12.91 -10.77 18.46
CA ARG A 683 13.67 -9.60 18.90
C ARG A 683 15.01 -9.57 18.15
N ALA A 684 15.30 -8.48 17.46
CA ALA A 684 16.56 -8.33 16.73
C ALA A 684 17.80 -8.48 17.63
N SER A 685 17.69 -8.11 18.91
CA SER A 685 18.76 -8.24 19.91
C SER A 685 19.11 -9.69 20.27
N GLN A 686 18.30 -10.67 19.87
CA GLN A 686 18.58 -12.10 20.09
C GLN A 686 19.36 -12.73 18.92
N ILE A 687 19.56 -11.98 17.83
CA ILE A 687 20.22 -12.50 16.64
C ILE A 687 21.73 -12.37 16.82
N GLU A 688 22.40 -13.51 16.85
CA GLU A 688 23.86 -13.60 16.75
C GLU A 688 24.24 -13.78 15.28
N ARG A 689 25.26 -13.02 14.83
CA ARG A 689 25.86 -13.15 13.50
C ARG A 689 27.20 -13.83 13.64
N ILE A 690 27.39 -14.89 12.87
CA ILE A 690 28.57 -15.72 12.86
C ILE A 690 29.18 -15.58 11.46
N ASP A 691 30.47 -15.24 11.42
CA ASP A 691 31.20 -15.17 10.17
C ASP A 691 31.26 -16.56 9.54
N PHE A 692 30.73 -16.69 8.33
CA PHE A 692 30.78 -17.93 7.58
C PHE A 692 32.02 -17.97 6.69
N GLY A 693 32.44 -16.83 6.12
CA GLY A 693 33.52 -16.74 5.14
C GLY A 693 33.04 -16.14 3.82
N THR A 694 33.49 -16.72 2.69
CA THR A 694 33.24 -16.15 1.36
C THR A 694 32.52 -17.12 0.43
N ILE A 695 31.70 -16.59 -0.46
CA ILE A 695 31.09 -17.37 -1.55
C ILE A 695 31.44 -16.68 -2.87
N THR A 696 31.85 -17.45 -3.88
CA THR A 696 32.07 -16.94 -5.23
C THR A 696 31.19 -17.66 -6.24
N VAL A 697 30.63 -16.91 -7.20
CA VAL A 697 29.74 -17.43 -8.24
C VAL A 697 30.26 -17.04 -9.60
N ASP A 698 30.57 -18.02 -10.44
CA ASP A 698 30.92 -17.85 -11.84
C ASP A 698 29.78 -18.32 -12.73
N PHE A 699 29.33 -17.46 -13.65
CA PHE A 699 28.31 -17.85 -14.63
C PHE A 699 28.96 -18.58 -15.80
N SER A 700 28.86 -19.91 -15.81
CA SER A 700 29.33 -20.76 -16.91
C SER A 700 28.34 -20.88 -18.06
N GLY A 701 27.08 -20.49 -17.83
CA GLY A 701 26.06 -20.34 -18.85
C GLY A 701 24.95 -19.38 -18.43
N CYS A 702 23.92 -19.28 -19.25
CA CYS A 702 22.73 -18.48 -18.95
C CYS A 702 21.85 -19.12 -17.85
N ASN A 703 21.87 -20.45 -17.74
CA ASN A 703 21.15 -21.21 -16.71
C ASN A 703 22.07 -21.88 -15.68
N ASP A 704 23.38 -21.93 -15.93
CA ASP A 704 24.33 -22.67 -15.10
C ASP A 704 25.32 -21.74 -14.41
N ILE A 705 25.63 -22.07 -13.17
CA ILE A 705 26.65 -21.42 -12.36
C ILE A 705 27.62 -22.46 -11.79
N ASP A 706 28.87 -22.08 -11.66
CA ASP A 706 29.85 -22.76 -10.81
C ASP A 706 30.01 -21.90 -9.54
N ILE A 707 29.76 -22.51 -8.39
CA ILE A 707 29.75 -21.83 -7.09
C ILE A 707 30.79 -22.46 -6.16
N ALA A 708 31.56 -21.63 -5.47
CA ALA A 708 32.50 -22.04 -4.44
C ALA A 708 32.09 -21.45 -3.09
N PHE A 709 32.06 -22.32 -2.08
CA PHE A 709 31.80 -21.98 -0.68
C PHE A 709 33.11 -22.13 0.08
N ASP A 710 33.67 -21.02 0.58
CA ASP A 710 34.91 -20.99 1.34
C ASP A 710 34.59 -20.63 2.79
N SER A 711 34.46 -21.66 3.62
CA SER A 711 34.01 -21.55 5.00
C SER A 711 35.17 -21.42 5.99
N VAL A 712 35.00 -20.57 6.99
CA VAL A 712 35.87 -20.53 8.18
C VAL A 712 35.36 -21.44 9.31
N LEU A 713 34.16 -22.01 9.16
CA LEU A 713 33.50 -22.87 10.14
C LEU A 713 33.79 -24.35 9.84
N PRO A 714 34.45 -25.10 10.76
CA PRO A 714 34.83 -26.50 10.53
C PRO A 714 33.67 -27.44 10.20
N GLU A 715 32.49 -27.15 10.74
CA GLU A 715 31.25 -27.90 10.54
C GLU A 715 30.63 -27.71 9.14
N PHE A 716 31.11 -26.74 8.37
CA PHE A 716 30.77 -26.52 6.97
C PHE A 716 32.05 -26.57 6.12
N PRO A 717 32.60 -27.75 5.77
CA PRO A 717 33.77 -27.84 4.89
C PRO A 717 33.59 -27.06 3.58
N SER A 718 34.66 -26.35 3.17
CA SER A 718 34.69 -25.65 1.88
C SER A 718 34.50 -26.61 0.72
N GLU A 719 33.76 -26.18 -0.29
CA GLU A 719 33.42 -27.01 -1.45
C GLU A 719 33.08 -26.19 -2.70
N GLN A 720 33.09 -26.85 -3.85
CA GLN A 720 32.66 -26.26 -5.12
C GLN A 720 31.61 -27.14 -5.76
N ARG A 721 30.62 -26.51 -6.39
CA ARG A 721 29.50 -27.21 -7.03
C ARG A 721 29.09 -26.51 -8.31
N ARG A 722 28.55 -27.31 -9.24
CA ARG A 722 27.82 -26.77 -10.39
C ARG A 722 26.33 -26.80 -10.06
N MET A 723 25.65 -25.69 -10.31
CA MET A 723 24.22 -25.56 -10.09
C MET A 723 23.54 -25.06 -11.36
N THR A 724 22.28 -25.44 -11.53
CA THR A 724 21.44 -25.00 -12.64
C THR A 724 20.21 -24.28 -12.11
N ARG A 725 19.65 -23.39 -12.93
CA ARG A 725 18.48 -22.59 -12.56
C ARG A 725 17.24 -23.48 -12.40
N ILE A 726 16.44 -23.22 -11.35
CA ILE A 726 15.22 -23.99 -11.07
C ILE A 726 14.19 -23.90 -12.20
N ILE A 727 14.08 -22.74 -12.84
CA ILE A 727 13.25 -22.49 -14.01
C ILE A 727 14.19 -22.01 -15.12
N PRO A 728 14.64 -22.92 -16.02
CA PRO A 728 15.52 -22.57 -17.12
C PRO A 728 14.91 -21.49 -18.01
N ARG A 729 15.75 -20.56 -18.45
CA ARG A 729 15.38 -19.53 -19.42
C ARG A 729 15.81 -19.93 -20.82
N ASN A 730 15.14 -19.38 -21.81
CA ASN A 730 15.60 -19.44 -23.18
C ASN A 730 16.79 -18.48 -23.36
N CYS A 731 17.88 -19.03 -23.86
CA CYS A 731 19.18 -18.40 -24.09
C CYS A 731 19.51 -18.61 -25.58
#